data_AF-A0A4R4L703-F1
#
_entry.id   AF-A0A4R4L703-F1
#
_cell.length_a   1.000
_cell.length_b   1.000
_cell.length_c   1.000
_cell.angle_alpha   90.00
_cell.angle_beta   90.00
_cell.angle_gamma   90.00
#
_symmetry.space_group_name_H-M   'P 1'
#
loop_
_entity.id
_entity.type
_entity.pdbx_description
1 polymer ?
#
loop_
_entity_poly.entity_id
_entity_poly.type
_entity_poly.pdbx_seq_one_letter_code
_entity_poly.pdbx_strand_id
1 'polypeptide(L)'
;MTSTKSPSTRHTASGDSAPAAALHAGTSDVRTLLMSNLRQSGIYVALVVIVALFAILTDGLSLSPGNITNIVLQYSYILVLAIGMVIVIIGGHIDLSVGSVVALTGAVSAVLVIRQGQPWWVGILAALAVGVAVGAWHGFWVAYAGIPAFIVTLAGMLLFRGLTLRVLDNISLSPFPAEYQQVAAGFLNGLLGGQGYDAFTLLIGALAVAGYAVSGFRTRVARIRYEQPVESFPLFVARVVAVGAVIMYFAWQLAHARGLPIVLIILAFLVLVYGLLTRRTVFGRQVYAIGGNLSAATLSGVKVKTVNFWMFVNMGFLAAVAGVIYSSRSNGAQPAAGNMFELDAIAAAFIGGAAVTGGVGTVVGAMVGGLIMAVMSNGMQLMGVDQSLQSVVKGLVLLIAVAFDVWNKRRAGATRPTGRRHRGAGRREVLTATEEEPMTVTHGQPLTEQITDILVAHCGLDADAAARAPAASLEELGMDSLALLELSAVVADRWQVQIPEQSGRLSIPAVADLVARRTGPPGHTENSIVIAAPLQLVWDITNDVARWTELFTEYAVVEILHREGDTVRFRLTMHPDENGVAWSWVSERTADPATRQVRAHRVETGPFEYMRIHWRYTEEPEGTRMTWVQDFAMKPTAPVDDAGMTDRINANSRIQLQIIKEKIELAYAGGTR
;
A
#
# COMPACT_ATOMS: atom_id res chain seq x y z
N MET A 1 23.52 49.95 -54.98
CA MET A 1 24.09 49.13 -56.09
C MET A 1 24.63 47.87 -55.44
N THR A 2 24.30 46.64 -55.83
CA THR A 2 23.58 46.13 -57.04
C THR A 2 22.72 44.90 -56.67
N SER A 3 21.80 44.51 -57.55
CA SER A 3 20.84 43.41 -57.35
C SER A 3 21.00 42.32 -58.41
N THR A 4 20.86 41.05 -58.02
CA THR A 4 20.52 39.89 -58.87
C THR A 4 19.81 38.86 -57.98
N LYS A 5 18.48 38.84 -57.90
CA LYS A 5 17.51 38.13 -58.78
C LYS A 5 17.73 36.61 -58.94
N SER A 6 16.69 35.86 -58.58
CA SER A 6 16.50 34.41 -58.71
C SER A 6 15.92 34.05 -60.10
N PRO A 7 15.90 32.75 -60.47
CA PRO A 7 14.74 32.21 -61.16
C PRO A 7 14.14 30.97 -60.47
N SER A 8 12.83 30.78 -60.68
CA SER A 8 12.03 29.64 -60.20
C SER A 8 11.38 28.90 -61.38
N THR A 9 11.33 27.56 -61.29
CA THR A 9 10.45 26.64 -62.06
C THR A 9 10.51 25.28 -61.34
N ARG A 10 9.56 24.83 -60.52
CA ARG A 10 8.17 24.34 -60.78
C ARG A 10 8.04 23.18 -61.75
N HIS A 11 7.68 22.01 -61.20
CA HIS A 11 6.69 20.99 -61.62
C HIS A 11 6.88 19.77 -60.68
N THR A 12 5.90 19.01 -60.19
CA THR A 12 4.42 18.96 -60.29
C THR A 12 3.85 18.40 -58.97
N ALA A 13 2.59 18.69 -58.64
CA ALA A 13 1.91 18.13 -57.46
C ALA A 13 1.01 16.93 -57.83
N SER A 14 1.07 15.85 -57.04
CA SER A 14 -0.03 14.89 -56.82
C SER A 14 0.38 13.89 -55.73
N GLY A 15 -0.33 13.86 -54.60
CA GLY A 15 0.01 12.99 -53.47
C GLY A 15 -0.55 13.48 -52.14
N ASP A 16 -1.87 13.48 -52.02
CA ASP A 16 -2.67 13.53 -50.78
C ASP A 16 -2.05 14.24 -49.57
N SER A 17 -1.91 15.56 -49.67
CA SER A 17 -1.99 16.40 -48.48
C SER A 17 -3.41 16.31 -47.92
N ALA A 18 -3.64 15.37 -47.01
CA ALA A 18 -4.87 15.30 -46.22
C ALA A 18 -5.17 16.72 -45.67
N PRO A 19 -6.40 17.23 -45.83
CA PRO A 19 -6.70 18.60 -45.46
C PRO A 19 -6.44 18.79 -43.97
N ALA A 20 -5.88 19.96 -43.60
CA ALA A 20 -5.77 20.42 -42.22
C ALA A 20 -7.16 20.79 -41.65
N ALA A 21 -8.07 19.83 -41.69
CA ALA A 21 -9.46 19.95 -41.31
C ALA A 21 -9.64 19.56 -39.84
N ALA A 22 -10.09 20.54 -39.06
CA ALA A 22 -10.78 20.35 -37.78
C ALA A 22 -9.95 19.93 -36.55
N LEU A 23 -8.94 20.73 -36.18
CA LEU A 23 -8.51 20.92 -34.78
C LEU A 23 -9.61 21.47 -33.84
N HIS A 24 -10.83 21.67 -34.35
CA HIS A 24 -12.02 22.10 -33.60
C HIS A 24 -13.22 21.14 -33.70
N ALA A 25 -13.10 20.00 -34.41
CA ALA A 25 -14.08 18.93 -34.28
C ALA A 25 -13.71 18.08 -33.07
N GLY A 26 -14.32 18.37 -31.91
CA GLY A 26 -14.23 17.47 -30.76
C GLY A 26 -14.78 16.11 -31.16
N THR A 27 -13.94 15.08 -31.11
CA THR A 27 -14.26 13.71 -31.53
C THR A 27 -15.33 13.12 -30.61
N SER A 28 -16.59 13.38 -30.97
CA SER A 28 -17.77 12.99 -30.21
C SER A 28 -18.15 11.54 -30.48
N ASP A 29 -17.28 10.62 -30.07
CA ASP A 29 -17.72 9.27 -29.76
C ASP A 29 -17.88 9.15 -28.23
N VAL A 30 -19.13 9.28 -27.80
CA VAL A 30 -19.55 9.17 -26.39
C VAL A 30 -19.10 7.83 -25.81
N ARG A 31 -19.05 6.76 -26.63
CA ARG A 31 -18.57 5.44 -26.21
C ARG A 31 -17.07 5.48 -25.89
N THR A 32 -16.27 6.12 -26.72
CA THR A 32 -14.81 6.23 -26.54
C THR A 32 -14.45 7.18 -25.39
N LEU A 33 -15.22 8.26 -25.17
CA LEU A 33 -15.07 9.12 -23.98
C LEU A 33 -15.55 8.44 -22.69
N LEU A 34 -16.61 7.64 -22.73
CA LEU A 34 -17.03 6.84 -21.57
C LEU A 34 -16.00 5.75 -21.26
N MET A 35 -15.57 4.96 -22.24
CA MET A 35 -14.65 3.84 -22.02
C MET A 35 -13.23 4.27 -21.64
N SER A 36 -12.75 5.43 -22.12
CA SER A 36 -11.46 5.98 -21.67
C SER A 36 -11.53 6.49 -20.22
N ASN A 37 -12.64 7.12 -19.81
CA ASN A 37 -12.81 7.62 -18.45
C ASN A 37 -13.28 6.57 -17.44
N LEU A 38 -13.92 5.46 -17.85
CA LEU A 38 -14.46 4.43 -16.95
C LEU A 38 -13.40 3.90 -15.96
N ARG A 39 -12.12 3.76 -16.38
CA ARG A 39 -11.00 3.38 -15.50
C ARG A 39 -10.66 4.40 -14.41
N GLN A 40 -10.94 5.69 -14.63
CA GLN A 40 -10.75 6.75 -13.62
C GLN A 40 -12.06 7.11 -12.90
N SER A 41 -13.22 6.81 -13.48
CA SER A 41 -14.54 7.11 -12.93
C SER A 41 -15.18 5.95 -12.16
N GLY A 42 -14.60 4.75 -12.16
CA GLY A 42 -15.19 3.53 -11.58
C GLY A 42 -15.67 3.68 -10.13
N ILE A 43 -14.96 4.45 -9.29
CA ILE A 43 -15.38 4.74 -7.91
C ILE A 43 -16.67 5.57 -7.84
N TYR A 44 -16.86 6.55 -8.73
CA TYR A 44 -18.08 7.35 -8.78
C TYR A 44 -19.26 6.51 -9.30
N VAL A 45 -19.00 5.59 -10.23
CA VAL A 45 -20.00 4.61 -10.68
C VAL A 45 -20.40 3.70 -9.52
N ALA A 46 -19.43 3.20 -8.74
CA ALA A 46 -19.70 2.39 -7.54
C ALA A 46 -20.54 3.16 -6.51
N LEU A 47 -20.25 4.45 -6.26
CA LEU A 47 -21.07 5.30 -5.38
C LEU A 47 -22.51 5.48 -5.92
N VAL A 48 -22.70 5.69 -7.21
CA VAL A 48 -24.06 5.80 -7.80
C VAL A 48 -24.80 4.47 -7.71
N VAL A 49 -24.13 3.34 -7.99
CA VAL A 49 -24.71 2.00 -7.90
C VAL A 49 -25.12 1.67 -6.46
N ILE A 50 -24.29 1.96 -5.46
CA ILE A 50 -24.64 1.65 -4.06
C ILE A 50 -25.74 2.54 -3.51
N VAL A 51 -25.76 3.83 -3.90
CA VAL A 51 -26.87 4.74 -3.58
C VAL A 51 -28.17 4.25 -4.22
N ALA A 52 -28.15 3.86 -5.50
CA ALA A 52 -29.32 3.31 -6.18
C ALA A 52 -29.78 1.98 -5.57
N LEU A 53 -28.85 1.09 -5.20
CA LEU A 53 -29.13 -0.19 -4.55
C LEU A 53 -29.89 0.02 -3.24
N PHE A 54 -29.37 0.83 -2.32
CA PHE A 54 -30.07 1.09 -1.06
C PHE A 54 -31.33 1.94 -1.24
N ALA A 55 -31.39 2.84 -2.23
CA ALA A 55 -32.64 3.54 -2.56
C ALA A 55 -33.75 2.56 -2.94
N ILE A 56 -33.44 1.50 -3.70
CA ILE A 56 -34.41 0.45 -4.06
C ILE A 56 -34.70 -0.47 -2.86
N LEU A 57 -33.67 -0.98 -2.17
CA LEU A 57 -33.82 -1.94 -1.06
C LEU A 57 -34.46 -1.35 0.22
N THR A 58 -34.63 -0.02 0.29
CA THR A 58 -35.26 0.67 1.43
C THR A 58 -36.51 1.46 1.02
N ASP A 59 -37.10 1.18 -0.14
CA ASP A 59 -38.29 1.88 -0.67
C ASP A 59 -38.15 3.42 -0.64
N GLY A 60 -36.94 3.91 -0.95
CA GLY A 60 -36.59 5.33 -0.94
C GLY A 60 -36.21 5.92 0.42
N LEU A 61 -36.36 5.20 1.55
CA LEU A 61 -36.08 5.70 2.90
C LEU A 61 -34.63 6.18 3.07
N SER A 62 -33.66 5.50 2.44
CA SER A 62 -32.24 5.90 2.46
C SER A 62 -31.98 7.28 1.83
N LEU A 63 -32.83 7.73 0.90
CA LEU A 63 -32.77 9.05 0.27
C LEU A 63 -33.77 10.06 0.87
N SER A 64 -34.44 9.72 1.98
CA SER A 64 -35.33 10.65 2.68
C SER A 64 -34.56 11.86 3.26
N PRO A 65 -35.23 13.03 3.41
CA PRO A 65 -34.61 14.25 3.95
C PRO A 65 -33.86 13.99 5.26
N GLY A 66 -34.54 13.36 6.22
CA GLY A 66 -33.99 13.07 7.55
C GLY A 66 -32.83 12.08 7.51
N ASN A 67 -32.88 11.07 6.63
CA ASN A 67 -31.78 10.11 6.54
C ASN A 67 -30.52 10.69 5.88
N ILE A 68 -30.66 11.54 4.85
CA ILE A 68 -29.53 12.24 4.24
C ILE A 68 -28.84 13.14 5.28
N THR A 69 -29.60 13.85 6.12
CA THR A 69 -29.04 14.56 7.28
C THR A 69 -28.34 13.60 8.24
N ASN A 70 -28.95 12.47 8.59
CA ASN A 70 -28.34 11.48 9.50
C ASN A 70 -27.02 10.92 8.95
N ILE A 71 -26.92 10.60 7.66
CA ILE A 71 -25.66 10.15 7.03
C ILE A 71 -24.57 11.22 7.19
N VAL A 72 -24.88 12.48 6.90
CA VAL A 72 -23.92 13.60 7.04
C VAL A 72 -23.45 13.73 8.48
N LEU A 73 -24.38 13.74 9.45
CA LEU A 73 -24.02 13.83 10.86
C LEU A 73 -23.21 12.61 11.33
N GLN A 74 -23.65 11.40 10.99
CA GLN A 74 -23.12 10.13 11.50
C GLN A 74 -21.77 9.72 10.92
N TYR A 75 -21.43 10.12 9.70
CA TYR A 75 -20.16 9.73 9.08
C TYR A 75 -19.17 10.89 8.91
N SER A 76 -19.57 12.11 9.30
CA SER A 76 -18.71 13.31 9.28
C SER A 76 -17.33 13.09 9.90
N TYR A 77 -17.24 12.51 11.10
CA TYR A 77 -15.96 12.28 11.79
C TYR A 77 -15.09 11.24 11.05
N ILE A 78 -15.66 10.18 10.46
CA ILE A 78 -14.92 9.22 9.61
C ILE A 78 -14.39 9.93 8.36
N LEU A 79 -15.18 10.81 7.74
CA LEU A 79 -14.75 11.59 6.59
C LEU A 79 -13.61 12.56 6.95
N VAL A 80 -13.65 13.21 8.12
CA VAL A 80 -12.53 14.03 8.63
C VAL A 80 -11.28 13.18 8.86
N LEU A 81 -11.40 11.98 9.46
CA LEU A 81 -10.28 11.06 9.61
C LEU A 81 -9.71 10.60 8.27
N ALA A 82 -10.56 10.30 7.28
CA ALA A 82 -10.14 9.88 5.94
C ALA A 82 -9.31 10.94 5.19
N ILE A 83 -9.58 12.24 5.42
CA ILE A 83 -8.77 13.35 4.87
C ILE A 83 -7.32 13.29 5.39
N GLY A 84 -7.12 12.93 6.65
CA GLY A 84 -5.79 12.78 7.24
C GLY A 84 -5.15 11.45 6.83
N MET A 85 -5.92 10.37 6.94
CA MET A 85 -5.46 9.00 6.66
C MET A 85 -4.94 8.86 5.23
N VAL A 86 -5.60 9.49 4.25
CA VAL A 86 -5.12 9.47 2.85
C VAL A 86 -3.76 10.17 2.70
N ILE A 87 -3.45 11.20 3.48
CA ILE A 87 -2.14 11.88 3.43
C ILE A 87 -1.06 10.98 4.03
N VAL A 88 -1.36 10.33 5.16
CA VAL A 88 -0.47 9.35 5.80
C VAL A 88 -0.20 8.16 4.87
N ILE A 89 -1.23 7.61 4.23
CA ILE A 89 -1.11 6.52 3.24
C ILE A 89 -0.33 6.96 2.00
N ILE A 90 -0.60 8.16 1.43
CA ILE A 90 0.21 8.68 0.32
C ILE A 90 1.69 8.77 0.72
N GLY A 91 2.00 9.12 1.97
CA GLY A 91 3.36 9.12 2.51
C GLY A 91 4.02 7.75 2.72
N GLY A 92 3.31 6.64 2.48
CA GLY A 92 3.81 5.28 2.72
C GLY A 92 3.65 4.80 4.17
N HIS A 93 2.73 5.38 4.93
CA HIS A 93 2.49 5.06 6.34
C HIS A 93 1.01 4.68 6.59
N ILE A 94 0.74 4.11 7.77
CA ILE A 94 -0.62 3.86 8.26
C ILE A 94 -0.65 4.30 9.73
N ASP A 95 -1.72 4.98 10.15
CA ASP A 95 -1.93 5.38 11.54
C ASP A 95 -3.09 4.60 12.17
N LEU A 96 -2.76 3.60 12.98
CA LEU A 96 -3.73 2.75 13.67
C LEU A 96 -4.29 3.39 14.96
N SER A 97 -3.73 4.52 15.40
CA SER A 97 -4.12 5.14 16.67
C SER A 97 -5.37 6.00 16.59
N VAL A 98 -5.82 6.37 15.39
CA VAL A 98 -6.63 7.59 15.21
C VAL A 98 -7.98 7.54 15.92
N GLY A 99 -8.56 6.35 16.10
CA GLY A 99 -9.72 6.12 16.95
C GLY A 99 -9.45 6.36 18.45
N SER A 100 -8.32 5.93 18.99
CA SER A 100 -7.95 6.22 20.38
C SER A 100 -7.64 7.71 20.61
N VAL A 101 -7.14 8.42 19.59
CA VAL A 101 -6.94 9.88 19.63
C VAL A 101 -8.27 10.63 19.63
N VAL A 102 -9.25 10.20 18.81
CA VAL A 102 -10.64 10.68 18.86
C VAL A 102 -11.24 10.51 20.27
N ALA A 103 -11.00 9.37 20.90
CA ALA A 103 -11.48 9.08 22.25
C ALA A 103 -10.82 9.99 23.31
N LEU A 104 -9.49 10.12 23.28
CA LEU A 104 -8.72 10.91 24.24
C LEU A 104 -9.04 12.41 24.14
N THR A 105 -9.14 12.94 22.93
CA THR A 105 -9.42 14.36 22.70
C THR A 105 -10.85 14.73 23.10
N GLY A 106 -11.82 13.86 22.82
CA GLY A 106 -13.19 13.98 23.35
C GLY A 106 -13.25 13.88 24.88
N ALA A 107 -12.49 12.97 25.49
CA ALA A 107 -12.41 12.80 26.94
C ALA A 107 -11.82 14.03 27.66
N VAL A 108 -10.71 14.59 27.16
CA VAL A 108 -10.12 15.82 27.72
C VAL A 108 -11.11 16.98 27.61
N SER A 109 -11.79 17.13 26.47
CA SER A 109 -12.83 18.15 26.30
C SER A 109 -13.99 17.96 27.30
N ALA A 110 -14.41 16.72 27.56
CA ALA A 110 -15.49 16.43 28.50
C ALA A 110 -15.09 16.70 29.95
N VAL A 111 -13.87 16.34 30.37
CA VAL A 111 -13.39 16.63 31.73
C VAL A 111 -13.33 18.13 31.99
N LEU A 112 -12.77 18.91 31.06
CA LEU A 112 -12.68 20.36 31.22
C LEU A 112 -14.06 21.03 31.26
N VAL A 113 -14.94 20.70 30.31
CA VAL A 113 -16.24 21.37 30.18
C VAL A 113 -17.26 20.88 31.20
N ILE A 114 -17.36 19.57 31.42
CA ILE A 114 -18.43 18.96 32.24
C ILE A 114 -18.01 18.85 33.70
N ARG A 115 -16.77 18.40 34.02
CA ARG A 115 -16.33 18.26 35.42
C ARG A 115 -15.73 19.54 36.01
N GLN A 116 -14.95 20.27 35.22
CA GLN A 116 -14.26 21.50 35.69
C GLN A 116 -15.02 22.79 35.36
N GLY A 117 -16.22 22.69 34.76
CA GLY A 117 -17.10 23.83 34.45
C GLY A 117 -16.51 24.84 33.47
N GLN A 118 -15.48 24.48 32.69
CA GLN A 118 -14.83 25.39 31.76
C GLN A 118 -15.73 25.69 30.54
N PRO A 119 -15.64 26.90 29.96
CA PRO A 119 -16.38 27.22 28.73
C PRO A 119 -16.14 26.21 27.60
N TRP A 120 -17.16 25.95 26.79
CA TRP A 120 -17.13 24.96 25.72
C TRP A 120 -15.92 25.10 24.77
N TRP A 121 -15.51 26.34 24.48
CA TRP A 121 -14.38 26.64 23.60
C TRP A 121 -13.03 26.24 24.22
N VAL A 122 -12.89 26.22 25.55
CA VAL A 122 -11.70 25.70 26.24
C VAL A 122 -11.56 24.21 25.96
N GLY A 123 -12.66 23.46 26.04
CA GLY A 123 -12.69 22.03 25.72
C GLY A 123 -12.24 21.73 24.29
N ILE A 124 -12.70 22.53 23.32
CA ILE A 124 -12.29 22.40 21.91
C ILE A 124 -10.81 22.72 21.74
N LEU A 125 -10.31 23.84 22.27
CA LEU A 125 -8.89 24.20 22.15
C LEU A 125 -7.97 23.16 22.81
N ALA A 126 -8.37 22.61 23.96
CA ALA A 126 -7.64 21.55 24.62
C ALA A 126 -7.65 20.24 23.82
N ALA A 127 -8.79 19.85 23.23
CA ALA A 127 -8.87 18.70 22.34
C ALA A 127 -7.92 18.85 21.14
N LEU A 128 -7.93 20.01 20.48
CA LEU A 128 -7.03 20.31 19.35
C LEU A 128 -5.56 20.30 19.77
N ALA A 129 -5.22 20.89 20.93
CA ALA A 129 -3.86 20.90 21.45
C ALA A 129 -3.35 19.48 21.77
N VAL A 130 -4.19 18.63 22.38
CA VAL A 130 -3.87 17.22 22.65
C VAL A 130 -3.68 16.45 21.35
N GLY A 131 -4.54 16.64 20.34
CA GLY A 131 -4.36 16.00 19.03
C GLY A 131 -3.05 16.40 18.35
N VAL A 132 -2.71 17.69 18.37
CA VAL A 132 -1.43 18.19 17.84
C VAL A 132 -0.23 17.61 18.62
N ALA A 133 -0.31 17.53 19.94
CA ALA A 133 0.74 16.93 20.78
C ALA A 133 0.93 15.43 20.50
N VAL A 134 -0.16 14.68 20.35
CA VAL A 134 -0.12 13.26 19.95
C VAL A 134 0.44 13.09 18.53
N GLY A 135 0.03 13.93 17.59
CA GLY A 135 0.58 13.93 16.23
C GLY A 135 2.07 14.26 16.19
N ALA A 136 2.53 15.18 17.04
CA ALA A 136 3.95 15.49 17.21
C ALA A 136 4.73 14.33 17.86
N TRP A 137 4.13 13.62 18.82
CA TRP A 137 4.69 12.41 19.42
C TRP A 137 4.90 11.31 18.38
N HIS A 138 3.88 10.96 17.60
CA HIS A 138 4.03 10.00 16.49
C HIS A 138 5.04 10.49 15.45
N GLY A 139 4.95 11.77 15.07
CA GLY A 139 5.88 12.39 14.13
C GLY A 139 7.33 12.29 14.59
N PHE A 140 7.61 12.45 15.88
CA PHE A 140 8.95 12.31 16.45
C PHE A 140 9.50 10.88 16.27
N TRP A 141 8.76 9.88 16.74
CA TRP A 141 9.22 8.48 16.69
C TRP A 141 9.36 7.95 15.26
N VAL A 142 8.44 8.30 14.35
CA VAL A 142 8.52 7.86 12.96
C VAL A 142 9.60 8.60 12.18
N ALA A 143 9.67 9.93 12.30
CA ALA A 143 10.55 10.73 11.45
C ALA A 143 11.98 10.87 11.95
N TYR A 144 12.20 10.94 13.27
CA TYR A 144 13.51 11.23 13.86
C TYR A 144 14.16 9.98 14.43
N ALA A 145 13.42 9.17 15.20
CA ALA A 145 13.91 7.88 15.71
C ALA A 145 13.87 6.76 14.65
N GLY A 146 13.12 6.93 13.55
CA GLY A 146 13.07 5.99 12.43
C GLY A 146 12.28 4.71 12.68
N ILE A 147 11.42 4.69 13.71
CA ILE A 147 10.59 3.53 14.03
C ILE A 147 9.45 3.40 13.01
N PRO A 148 9.14 2.20 12.47
CA PRO A 148 8.01 2.00 11.56
C PRO A 148 6.69 2.54 12.11
N ALA A 149 5.96 3.29 11.28
CA ALA A 149 4.72 3.97 11.67
C ALA A 149 3.65 3.06 12.27
N PHE A 150 3.52 1.82 11.77
CA PHE A 150 2.55 0.86 12.30
C PHE A 150 2.85 0.49 13.76
N ILE A 151 4.12 0.35 14.15
CA ILE A 151 4.52 0.04 15.53
C ILE A 151 4.23 1.24 16.43
N VAL A 152 4.66 2.43 16.00
CA VAL A 152 4.47 3.69 16.75
C VAL A 152 2.98 3.95 17.01
N THR A 153 2.14 3.74 16.00
CA THR A 153 0.71 4.03 16.09
C THR A 153 -0.11 2.89 16.71
N LEU A 154 0.35 1.64 16.65
CA LEU A 154 -0.22 0.54 17.44
C LEU A 154 0.08 0.73 18.93
N ALA A 155 1.31 1.09 19.29
CA ALA A 155 1.67 1.47 20.66
C ALA A 155 0.89 2.71 21.13
N GLY A 156 0.74 3.72 20.25
CA GLY A 156 -0.12 4.88 20.46
C GLY A 156 -1.60 4.52 20.67
N MET A 157 -2.13 3.56 19.91
CA MET A 157 -3.50 3.06 20.06
C MET A 157 -3.77 2.60 21.49
N LEU A 158 -2.89 1.74 22.02
CA LEU A 158 -2.96 1.23 23.39
C LEU A 158 -2.74 2.34 24.43
N LEU A 159 -1.70 3.17 24.25
CA LEU A 159 -1.36 4.25 25.17
C LEU A 159 -2.48 5.28 25.32
N PHE A 160 -2.99 5.82 24.22
CA PHE A 160 -4.03 6.85 24.27
C PHE A 160 -5.40 6.28 24.65
N ARG A 161 -5.67 5.00 24.38
CA ARG A 161 -6.84 4.33 24.94
C ARG A 161 -6.74 4.18 26.46
N GLY A 162 -5.57 3.78 26.98
CA GLY A 162 -5.28 3.76 28.41
C GLY A 162 -5.41 5.14 29.07
N LEU A 163 -4.87 6.18 28.43
CA LEU A 163 -5.03 7.56 28.90
C LEU A 163 -6.49 8.03 28.83
N THR A 164 -7.28 7.62 27.82
CA THR A 164 -8.72 7.92 27.75
C THR A 164 -9.44 7.35 28.97
N LEU A 165 -9.19 6.07 29.29
CA LEU A 165 -9.75 5.41 30.48
C LEU A 165 -9.35 6.13 31.76
N ARG A 166 -8.07 6.56 31.87
CA ARG A 166 -7.55 7.26 33.05
C ARG A 166 -8.10 8.68 33.21
N VAL A 167 -8.29 9.42 32.12
CA VAL A 167 -8.87 10.78 32.10
C VAL A 167 -10.36 10.75 32.43
N LEU A 168 -11.08 9.74 31.95
CA LEU A 168 -12.50 9.53 32.23
C LEU A 168 -12.78 8.83 33.56
N ASP A 169 -11.77 8.36 34.30
CA ASP A 169 -11.92 7.40 35.42
C ASP A 169 -12.86 6.23 35.08
N ASN A 170 -12.77 5.74 33.84
CA ASN A 170 -13.62 4.71 33.24
C ASN A 170 -15.14 4.97 33.24
N ILE A 171 -15.60 6.23 33.42
CA ILE A 171 -17.02 6.60 33.31
C ILE A 171 -17.31 7.46 32.08
N SER A 172 -18.53 7.36 31.54
CA SER A 172 -19.00 8.25 30.48
C SER A 172 -19.41 9.61 31.05
N LEU A 173 -19.05 10.69 30.37
CA LEU A 173 -19.34 12.07 30.80
C LEU A 173 -20.30 12.74 29.80
N SER A 174 -21.45 13.17 30.31
CA SER A 174 -22.53 13.84 29.59
C SER A 174 -23.43 14.60 30.59
N PRO A 175 -24.27 15.56 30.14
CA PRO A 175 -24.31 16.15 28.80
C PRO A 175 -23.25 17.25 28.62
N PHE A 176 -22.92 17.56 27.37
CA PHE A 176 -22.24 18.81 27.03
C PHE A 176 -23.24 19.99 26.99
N PRO A 177 -22.80 21.25 27.19
CA PRO A 177 -23.64 22.42 27.01
C PRO A 177 -24.08 22.58 25.53
N ALA A 178 -25.19 23.29 25.30
CA ALA A 178 -25.85 23.35 23.99
C ALA A 178 -24.95 23.93 22.88
N GLU A 179 -24.11 24.91 23.21
CA GLU A 179 -23.16 25.55 22.31
C GLU A 179 -22.11 24.55 21.80
N TYR A 180 -21.69 23.58 22.63
CA TYR A 180 -20.78 22.53 22.21
C TYR A 180 -21.48 21.52 21.30
N GLN A 181 -22.75 21.18 21.58
CA GLN A 181 -23.56 20.28 20.75
C GLN A 181 -23.81 20.88 19.35
N GLN A 182 -23.87 22.20 19.20
CA GLN A 182 -24.04 22.87 17.91
C GLN A 182 -22.90 22.61 16.92
N VAL A 183 -21.69 22.25 17.37
CA VAL A 183 -20.55 21.97 16.47
C VAL A 183 -20.85 20.83 15.51
N ALA A 184 -21.48 19.75 15.99
CA ALA A 184 -21.91 18.64 15.15
C ALA A 184 -23.40 18.70 14.79
N ALA A 185 -24.28 18.94 15.78
CA ALA A 185 -25.73 18.84 15.64
C ALA A 185 -26.43 20.18 15.32
N GLY A 186 -25.68 21.28 15.16
CA GLY A 186 -26.22 22.59 14.79
C GLY A 186 -26.49 22.73 13.30
N PHE A 187 -27.42 23.61 12.96
CA PHE A 187 -27.89 23.87 11.60
C PHE A 187 -27.93 25.38 11.34
N LEU A 188 -27.72 25.78 10.08
CA LEU A 188 -27.81 27.18 9.62
C LEU A 188 -29.17 27.51 8.98
N ASN A 189 -30.25 26.92 9.49
CA ASN A 189 -31.59 27.14 8.97
C ASN A 189 -32.17 28.50 9.36
N GLY A 190 -32.96 29.09 8.45
CA GLY A 190 -33.70 30.32 8.71
C GLY A 190 -32.93 31.62 8.44
N LEU A 191 -31.63 31.55 8.13
CA LEU A 191 -30.79 32.72 7.78
C LEU A 191 -31.32 33.55 6.61
N LEU A 192 -31.98 32.90 5.64
CA LEU A 192 -32.73 33.54 4.55
C LEU A 192 -34.23 33.20 4.58
N GLY A 193 -34.69 32.53 5.65
CA GLY A 193 -36.03 31.98 5.77
C GLY A 193 -36.38 30.94 4.69
N GLY A 194 -37.69 30.75 4.49
CA GLY A 194 -38.28 29.91 3.46
C GLY A 194 -39.57 29.24 3.94
N GLN A 195 -40.50 28.97 3.01
CA GLN A 195 -41.84 28.45 3.32
C GLN A 195 -41.82 26.91 3.24
N GLY A 196 -41.52 26.25 4.36
CA GLY A 196 -41.44 24.78 4.45
C GLY A 196 -40.11 24.17 3.98
N TYR A 197 -39.13 25.01 3.60
CA TYR A 197 -37.77 24.61 3.24
C TYR A 197 -36.78 25.74 3.57
N ASP A 198 -35.51 25.41 3.77
CA ASP A 198 -34.46 26.41 4.03
C ASP A 198 -33.84 26.96 2.72
N ALA A 199 -34.11 28.24 2.41
CA ALA A 199 -33.59 28.89 1.21
C ALA A 199 -32.07 29.10 1.23
N PHE A 200 -31.46 29.20 2.40
CA PHE A 200 -29.99 29.35 2.54
C PHE A 200 -29.26 28.10 2.04
N THR A 201 -29.74 26.91 2.40
CA THR A 201 -29.22 25.63 1.91
C THR A 201 -29.31 25.50 0.39
N LEU A 202 -30.43 25.95 -0.21
CA LEU A 202 -30.59 25.97 -1.67
C LEU A 202 -29.63 26.95 -2.36
N LEU A 203 -29.40 28.12 -1.78
CA LEU A 203 -28.42 29.10 -2.28
C LEU A 203 -27.00 28.51 -2.25
N ILE A 204 -26.61 27.85 -1.15
CA ILE A 204 -25.31 27.17 -1.06
C ILE A 204 -25.18 26.05 -2.11
N GLY A 205 -26.25 25.29 -2.35
CA GLY A 205 -26.33 24.32 -3.45
C GLY A 205 -26.10 24.97 -4.81
N ALA A 206 -26.82 26.05 -5.11
CA ALA A 206 -26.69 26.78 -6.38
C ALA A 206 -25.29 27.38 -6.57
N LEU A 207 -24.68 27.91 -5.51
CA LEU A 207 -23.29 28.39 -5.52
C LEU A 207 -22.28 27.26 -5.74
N ALA A 208 -22.53 26.06 -5.21
CA ALA A 208 -21.69 24.89 -5.48
C ALA A 208 -21.80 24.44 -6.96
N VAL A 209 -23.00 24.45 -7.55
CA VAL A 209 -23.20 24.18 -9.00
C VAL A 209 -22.51 25.23 -9.85
N ALA A 210 -22.68 26.52 -9.54
CA ALA A 210 -22.00 27.62 -10.23
C ALA A 210 -20.47 27.50 -10.13
N GLY A 211 -19.94 27.17 -8.93
CA GLY A 211 -18.52 26.93 -8.71
C GLY A 211 -17.98 25.75 -9.52
N TYR A 212 -18.73 24.63 -9.60
CA TYR A 212 -18.39 23.50 -10.46
C TYR A 212 -18.39 23.88 -11.95
N ALA A 213 -19.42 24.59 -12.41
CA ALA A 213 -19.53 25.05 -13.80
C ALA A 213 -18.38 26.00 -14.19
N VAL A 214 -18.07 26.99 -13.34
CA VAL A 214 -16.95 27.93 -13.54
C VAL A 214 -15.60 27.21 -13.51
N SER A 215 -15.41 26.27 -12.58
CA SER A 215 -14.18 25.47 -12.52
C SER A 215 -13.98 24.61 -13.77
N GLY A 216 -15.05 23.95 -14.23
CA GLY A 216 -15.07 23.16 -15.46
C GLY A 216 -14.80 24.02 -16.69
N PHE A 217 -15.41 25.21 -16.80
CA PHE A 217 -15.20 26.13 -17.90
C PHE A 217 -13.76 26.68 -17.92
N ARG A 218 -13.21 27.08 -16.76
CA ARG A 218 -11.79 27.52 -16.66
C ARG A 218 -10.83 26.39 -17.05
N THR A 219 -11.13 25.15 -16.66
CA THR A 219 -10.34 23.97 -17.08
C THR A 219 -10.44 23.73 -18.58
N ARG A 220 -11.64 23.87 -19.17
CA ARG A 220 -11.87 23.77 -20.62
C ARG A 220 -11.07 24.82 -21.39
N VAL A 221 -11.14 26.09 -21.00
CA VAL A 221 -10.39 27.19 -21.61
C VAL A 221 -8.88 26.98 -21.50
N ALA A 222 -8.39 26.48 -20.36
CA ALA A 222 -6.98 26.13 -20.20
C ALA A 222 -6.55 24.99 -21.15
N ARG A 223 -7.36 23.93 -21.29
CA ARG A 223 -7.08 22.83 -22.22
C ARG A 223 -7.02 23.27 -23.68
N ILE A 224 -7.98 24.10 -24.11
CA ILE A 224 -8.00 24.70 -25.46
C ILE A 224 -6.72 25.52 -25.72
N ARG A 225 -6.25 26.30 -24.73
CA ARG A 225 -5.01 27.09 -24.83
C ARG A 225 -3.75 26.22 -24.99
N TYR A 226 -3.75 25.00 -24.46
CA TYR A 226 -2.65 24.04 -24.60
C TYR A 226 -2.89 22.99 -25.68
N GLU A 227 -3.80 23.26 -26.63
CA GLU A 227 -4.15 22.38 -27.77
C GLU A 227 -4.56 20.94 -27.35
N GLN A 228 -5.03 20.79 -26.11
CA GLN A 228 -5.46 19.50 -25.58
C GLN A 228 -6.89 19.17 -26.02
N PRO A 229 -7.21 17.89 -26.30
CA PRO A 229 -8.56 17.49 -26.65
C PRO A 229 -9.55 17.84 -25.53
N VAL A 230 -10.68 18.43 -25.93
CA VAL A 230 -11.81 18.75 -25.07
C VAL A 230 -13.09 18.10 -25.60
N GLU A 231 -13.97 17.70 -24.68
CA GLU A 231 -15.32 17.22 -25.01
C GLU A 231 -16.11 18.26 -25.83
N SER A 232 -17.12 17.85 -26.59
CA SER A 232 -17.98 18.80 -27.30
C SER A 232 -18.69 19.75 -26.32
N PHE A 233 -19.00 20.99 -26.75
CA PHE A 233 -19.65 21.95 -25.86
C PHE A 233 -21.03 21.47 -25.34
N PRO A 234 -21.89 20.81 -26.16
CA PRO A 234 -23.12 20.21 -25.66
C PRO A 234 -22.89 19.13 -24.59
N LEU A 235 -21.87 18.27 -24.73
CA LEU A 235 -21.54 17.25 -23.72
C LEU A 235 -21.03 17.88 -22.42
N PHE A 236 -20.22 18.94 -22.52
CA PHE A 236 -19.80 19.72 -21.35
C PHE A 236 -20.99 20.30 -20.58
N VAL A 237 -21.94 20.94 -21.28
CA VAL A 237 -23.16 21.50 -20.67
C VAL A 237 -24.02 20.38 -20.08
N ALA A 238 -24.23 19.28 -20.80
CA ALA A 238 -25.00 18.14 -20.31
C ALA A 238 -24.39 17.54 -19.03
N ARG A 239 -23.05 17.40 -18.94
CA ARG A 239 -22.38 16.97 -17.70
C ARG A 239 -22.57 17.96 -16.56
N VAL A 240 -22.45 19.26 -16.82
CA VAL A 240 -22.65 20.31 -15.81
C VAL A 240 -24.09 20.31 -15.29
N VAL A 241 -25.08 20.17 -16.17
CA VAL A 241 -26.50 20.05 -15.79
C VAL A 241 -26.75 18.77 -15.00
N ALA A 242 -26.22 17.62 -15.41
CA ALA A 242 -26.41 16.35 -14.70
C ALA A 242 -25.79 16.38 -13.29
N VAL A 243 -24.55 16.84 -13.14
CA VAL A 243 -23.89 17.00 -11.82
C VAL A 243 -24.62 18.08 -11.00
N GLY A 244 -25.06 19.16 -11.64
CA GLY A 244 -25.83 20.22 -11.00
C GLY A 244 -27.17 19.73 -10.44
N ALA A 245 -27.90 18.91 -11.19
CA ALA A 245 -29.16 18.30 -10.74
C ALA A 245 -28.94 17.40 -9.51
N VAL A 246 -27.86 16.60 -9.47
CA VAL A 246 -27.52 15.78 -8.30
C VAL A 246 -27.20 16.66 -7.08
N ILE A 247 -26.38 17.70 -7.24
CA ILE A 247 -26.06 18.63 -6.14
C ILE A 247 -27.33 19.33 -5.63
N MET A 248 -28.19 19.81 -6.53
CA MET A 248 -29.44 20.48 -6.15
C MET A 248 -30.45 19.52 -5.52
N TYR A 249 -30.49 18.26 -5.91
CA TYR A 249 -31.30 17.23 -5.25
C TYR A 249 -30.88 17.04 -3.79
N PHE A 250 -29.58 16.87 -3.52
CA PHE A 250 -29.09 16.75 -2.14
C PHE A 250 -29.29 18.04 -1.33
N ALA A 251 -29.09 19.22 -1.92
CA ALA A 251 -29.41 20.49 -1.28
C ALA A 251 -30.91 20.64 -0.96
N TRP A 252 -31.79 20.20 -1.86
CA TRP A 252 -33.24 20.18 -1.63
C TRP A 252 -33.65 19.26 -0.47
N GLN A 253 -33.08 18.06 -0.41
CA GLN A 253 -33.31 17.12 0.69
C GLN A 253 -32.84 17.68 2.04
N LEU A 254 -31.65 18.29 2.10
CA LEU A 254 -31.18 18.96 3.31
C LEU A 254 -32.06 20.16 3.70
N ALA A 255 -32.48 20.97 2.71
CA ALA A 255 -33.36 22.12 2.91
C ALA A 255 -34.74 21.74 3.46
N HIS A 256 -35.28 20.57 3.11
CA HIS A 256 -36.55 20.03 3.62
C HIS A 256 -36.43 19.34 4.98
N ALA A 257 -35.21 18.92 5.37
CA ALA A 257 -34.98 18.27 6.65
C ALA A 257 -34.85 19.29 7.79
N ARG A 258 -33.70 19.96 7.85
CA ARG A 258 -33.33 20.93 8.91
C ARG A 258 -32.38 22.03 8.38
N GLY A 259 -32.22 22.14 7.08
CA GLY A 259 -31.22 23.00 6.45
C GLY A 259 -29.80 22.42 6.50
N LEU A 260 -28.80 23.29 6.32
CA LEU A 260 -27.39 22.92 6.18
C LEU A 260 -26.75 22.64 7.55
N PRO A 261 -26.24 21.42 7.82
CA PRO A 261 -25.54 21.12 9.07
C PRO A 261 -24.22 21.88 9.19
N ILE A 262 -23.90 22.41 10.36
CA ILE A 262 -22.62 23.10 10.62
C ILE A 262 -21.43 22.16 10.35
N VAL A 263 -21.55 20.88 10.72
CA VAL A 263 -20.51 19.87 10.46
C VAL A 263 -20.21 19.67 8.97
N LEU A 264 -21.20 19.86 8.09
CA LEU A 264 -20.99 19.76 6.64
C LEU A 264 -20.17 20.95 6.11
N ILE A 265 -20.29 22.12 6.74
CA ILE A 265 -19.50 23.31 6.42
C ILE A 265 -18.05 23.12 6.89
N ILE A 266 -17.85 22.60 8.11
CA ILE A 266 -16.52 22.22 8.63
C ILE A 266 -15.87 21.22 7.68
N LEU A 267 -16.60 20.17 7.27
CA LEU A 267 -16.12 19.16 6.35
C LEU A 267 -15.78 19.73 4.96
N ALA A 268 -16.66 20.56 4.39
CA ALA A 268 -16.41 21.21 3.10
C ALA A 268 -15.19 22.14 3.14
N PHE A 269 -15.00 22.88 4.24
CA PHE A 269 -13.82 23.70 4.48
C PHE A 269 -12.55 22.85 4.56
N LEU A 270 -12.55 21.75 5.33
CA LEU A 270 -11.41 20.83 5.41
C LEU A 270 -11.08 20.18 4.05
N VAL A 271 -12.09 19.73 3.30
CA VAL A 271 -11.90 19.17 1.95
C VAL A 271 -11.30 20.20 0.99
N LEU A 272 -11.73 21.47 1.07
CA LEU A 272 -11.15 22.56 0.27
C LEU A 272 -9.70 22.83 0.69
N VAL A 273 -9.43 23.00 1.99
CA VAL A 273 -8.09 23.29 2.53
C VAL A 273 -7.12 22.17 2.20
N TYR A 274 -7.44 20.91 2.55
CA TYR A 274 -6.55 19.78 2.29
C TYR A 274 -6.49 19.40 0.80
N GLY A 275 -7.54 19.65 0.02
CA GLY A 275 -7.52 19.54 -1.44
C GLY A 275 -6.58 20.54 -2.10
N LEU A 276 -6.47 21.76 -1.56
CA LEU A 276 -5.49 22.76 -1.99
C LEU A 276 -4.09 22.46 -1.44
N LEU A 277 -3.98 22.03 -0.18
CA LEU A 277 -2.73 21.63 0.47
C LEU A 277 -2.02 20.57 -0.37
N THR A 278 -2.69 19.45 -0.62
CA THR A 278 -2.13 18.29 -1.33
C THR A 278 -1.80 18.61 -2.79
N ARG A 279 -2.57 19.46 -3.48
CA ARG A 279 -2.39 19.73 -4.92
C ARG A 279 -1.49 20.91 -5.25
N ARG A 280 -1.44 21.95 -4.42
CA ARG A 280 -0.76 23.23 -4.75
C ARG A 280 0.43 23.58 -3.87
N THR A 281 0.54 23.05 -2.66
CA THR A 281 1.67 23.38 -1.76
C THR A 281 2.91 22.53 -2.01
N VAL A 282 4.06 23.00 -1.51
CA VAL A 282 5.32 22.24 -1.51
C VAL A 282 5.18 20.99 -0.64
N PHE A 283 4.59 21.10 0.55
CA PHE A 283 4.33 19.97 1.45
C PHE A 283 3.57 18.86 0.75
N GLY A 284 2.45 19.20 0.09
CA GLY A 284 1.67 18.23 -0.69
C GLY A 284 2.52 17.48 -1.72
N ARG A 285 3.25 18.21 -2.58
CA ARG A 285 4.14 17.59 -3.59
C ARG A 285 5.23 16.71 -2.97
N GLN A 286 5.79 17.10 -1.82
CA GLN A 286 6.79 16.32 -1.12
C GLN A 286 6.23 15.01 -0.54
N VAL A 287 4.99 15.02 -0.03
CA VAL A 287 4.30 13.80 0.45
C VAL A 287 4.12 12.79 -0.70
N TYR A 288 3.61 13.23 -1.86
CA TYR A 288 3.51 12.35 -3.04
C TYR A 288 4.89 11.85 -3.54
N ALA A 289 5.91 12.70 -3.50
CA ALA A 289 7.27 12.31 -3.92
C ALA A 289 7.86 11.22 -3.01
N ILE A 290 7.75 11.37 -1.68
CA ILE A 290 8.25 10.41 -0.69
C ILE A 290 7.60 9.04 -0.88
N GLY A 291 6.27 8.97 -0.96
CA GLY A 291 5.59 7.69 -1.13
C GLY A 291 5.67 7.10 -2.54
N GLY A 292 5.95 7.92 -3.56
CA GLY A 292 6.20 7.44 -4.92
C GLY A 292 7.57 6.79 -5.07
N ASN A 293 8.63 7.44 -4.54
CA ASN A 293 9.97 6.88 -4.45
C ASN A 293 10.81 7.66 -3.41
N LEU A 294 11.00 7.07 -2.23
CA LEU A 294 11.74 7.66 -1.12
C LEU A 294 13.20 8.02 -1.48
N SER A 295 13.89 7.16 -2.22
CA SER A 295 15.29 7.38 -2.62
C SER A 295 15.41 8.55 -3.58
N ALA A 296 14.56 8.62 -4.60
CA ALA A 296 14.52 9.73 -5.55
C ALA A 296 14.10 11.05 -4.90
N ALA A 297 13.15 11.03 -3.96
CA ALA A 297 12.78 12.20 -3.18
C ALA A 297 13.95 12.73 -2.33
N THR A 298 14.70 11.82 -1.68
CA THR A 298 15.87 12.15 -0.87
C THR A 298 16.98 12.77 -1.72
N LEU A 299 17.31 12.17 -2.87
CA LEU A 299 18.28 12.71 -3.84
C LEU A 299 17.83 14.05 -4.44
N SER A 300 16.51 14.28 -4.55
CA SER A 300 15.93 15.56 -4.98
C SER A 300 15.88 16.62 -3.87
N GLY A 301 16.54 16.40 -2.73
CA GLY A 301 16.64 17.36 -1.63
C GLY A 301 15.38 17.49 -0.76
N VAL A 302 14.44 16.54 -0.83
CA VAL A 302 13.25 16.54 0.03
C VAL A 302 13.64 16.23 1.47
N LYS A 303 13.26 17.10 2.42
CA LYS A 303 13.50 16.91 3.86
C LYS A 303 12.53 15.87 4.44
N VAL A 304 12.72 14.60 4.10
CA VAL A 304 11.83 13.47 4.45
C VAL A 304 11.40 13.50 5.92
N LYS A 305 12.35 13.63 6.86
CA LYS A 305 12.06 13.68 8.30
C LYS A 305 11.06 14.79 8.65
N THR A 306 11.28 16.01 8.15
CA THR A 306 10.37 17.14 8.39
C THR A 306 8.99 16.89 7.79
N VAL A 307 8.90 16.32 6.60
CA VAL A 307 7.61 16.02 5.95
C VAL A 307 6.85 14.94 6.71
N ASN A 308 7.51 13.84 7.09
CA ASN A 308 6.92 12.76 7.89
C ASN A 308 6.41 13.27 9.24
N PHE A 309 7.20 14.09 9.94
CA PHE A 309 6.78 14.72 11.19
C PHE A 309 5.46 15.51 11.03
N TRP A 310 5.39 16.38 10.02
CA TRP A 310 4.19 17.18 9.76
C TRP A 310 3.00 16.36 9.26
N MET A 311 3.20 15.20 8.62
CA MET A 311 2.08 14.30 8.28
C MET A 311 1.36 13.80 9.53
N PHE A 312 2.09 13.31 10.54
CA PHE A 312 1.48 12.85 11.80
C PHE A 312 0.88 13.99 12.63
N VAL A 313 1.50 15.17 12.65
CA VAL A 313 0.91 16.37 13.29
C VAL A 313 -0.45 16.73 12.66
N ASN A 314 -0.55 16.69 11.32
CA ASN A 314 -1.82 16.90 10.63
C ASN A 314 -2.85 15.80 10.93
N MET A 315 -2.42 14.53 11.02
CA MET A 315 -3.31 13.43 11.39
C MET A 315 -3.87 13.61 12.80
N GLY A 316 -3.02 13.94 13.77
CA GLY A 316 -3.43 14.21 15.15
C GLY A 316 -4.39 15.40 15.29
N PHE A 317 -4.15 16.49 14.53
CA PHE A 317 -5.09 17.61 14.44
C PHE A 317 -6.46 17.19 13.88
N LEU A 318 -6.49 16.45 12.77
CA LEU A 318 -7.73 15.97 12.17
C LEU A 318 -8.46 14.96 13.07
N ALA A 319 -7.73 14.11 13.80
CA ALA A 319 -8.28 13.23 14.81
C ALA A 319 -8.90 13.99 15.99
N ALA A 320 -8.33 15.12 16.41
CA ALA A 320 -8.97 15.98 17.41
C ALA A 320 -10.23 16.68 16.89
N VAL A 321 -10.24 17.16 15.64
CA VAL A 321 -11.44 17.73 15.02
C VAL A 321 -12.54 16.66 14.94
N ALA A 322 -12.19 15.44 14.51
CA ALA A 322 -13.10 14.30 14.53
C ALA A 322 -13.55 13.93 15.95
N GLY A 323 -12.67 14.05 16.95
CA GLY A 323 -12.97 13.89 18.38
C GLY A 323 -14.05 14.83 18.87
N VAL A 324 -13.89 16.13 18.63
CA VAL A 324 -14.87 17.17 18.97
C VAL A 324 -16.20 16.96 18.23
N ILE A 325 -16.16 16.63 16.94
CA ILE A 325 -17.38 16.33 16.17
C ILE A 325 -18.09 15.10 16.74
N TYR A 326 -17.35 14.05 17.09
CA TYR A 326 -17.91 12.82 17.64
C TYR A 326 -18.56 13.07 19.01
N SER A 327 -17.82 13.66 19.96
CA SER A 327 -18.31 13.96 21.32
C SER A 327 -19.49 14.95 21.33
N SER A 328 -19.46 15.94 20.42
CA SER A 328 -20.56 16.89 20.19
C SER A 328 -21.81 16.17 19.70
N ARG A 329 -21.69 15.27 18.71
CA ARG A 329 -22.80 14.47 18.19
C ARG A 329 -23.35 13.47 19.22
N SER A 330 -22.49 12.78 19.97
CA SER A 330 -22.90 11.81 20.99
C SER A 330 -23.36 12.45 22.30
N ASN A 331 -23.32 13.80 22.40
CA ASN A 331 -23.59 14.58 23.60
C ASN A 331 -22.84 14.04 24.85
N GLY A 332 -21.59 13.61 24.66
CA GLY A 332 -20.77 13.07 25.74
C GLY A 332 -19.54 12.32 25.25
N ALA A 333 -18.56 12.16 26.16
CA ALA A 333 -17.37 11.34 25.93
C ALA A 333 -17.50 10.01 26.67
N GLN A 334 -17.14 8.92 25.99
CA GLN A 334 -17.32 7.55 26.47
C GLN A 334 -16.00 6.79 26.31
N PRO A 335 -15.59 5.91 27.24
CA PRO A 335 -14.30 5.20 27.14
C PRO A 335 -14.16 4.30 25.89
N ALA A 336 -15.28 3.81 25.36
CA ALA A 336 -15.34 2.99 24.14
C ALA A 336 -15.42 3.80 22.82
N ALA A 337 -15.35 5.14 22.90
CA ALA A 337 -15.32 6.00 21.71
C ALA A 337 -14.15 5.63 20.78
N GLY A 338 -14.35 5.81 19.47
CA GLY A 338 -13.30 5.60 18.49
C GLY A 338 -12.91 4.14 18.21
N ASN A 339 -13.63 3.14 18.71
CA ASN A 339 -13.38 1.75 18.32
C ASN A 339 -13.52 1.55 16.81
N MET A 340 -12.48 1.00 16.16
CA MET A 340 -12.45 0.63 14.73
C MET A 340 -12.53 1.81 13.75
N PHE A 341 -12.44 3.07 14.22
CA PHE A 341 -12.54 4.25 13.35
C PHE A 341 -11.33 4.37 12.42
N GLU A 342 -10.16 3.92 12.88
CA GLU A 342 -8.96 3.73 12.07
C GLU A 342 -9.23 2.84 10.84
N LEU A 343 -9.94 1.72 11.00
CA LEU A 343 -10.24 0.80 9.90
C LEU A 343 -11.28 1.38 8.93
N ASP A 344 -12.33 2.05 9.43
CA ASP A 344 -13.30 2.75 8.56
C ASP A 344 -12.62 3.89 7.76
N ALA A 345 -11.66 4.62 8.35
CA ALA A 345 -10.90 5.68 7.69
C ALA A 345 -9.87 5.13 6.66
N ILE A 346 -9.21 4.01 6.98
CA ILE A 346 -8.32 3.28 6.05
C ILE A 346 -9.13 2.73 4.86
N ALA A 347 -10.30 2.13 5.13
CA ALA A 347 -11.20 1.65 4.08
C ALA A 347 -11.71 2.79 3.19
N ALA A 348 -12.10 3.92 3.76
CA ALA A 348 -12.46 5.12 3.00
C ALA A 348 -11.33 5.58 2.06
N ALA A 349 -10.07 5.55 2.51
CA ALA A 349 -8.91 5.90 1.69
C ALA A 349 -8.61 4.87 0.58
N PHE A 350 -8.62 3.56 0.88
CA PHE A 350 -8.34 2.51 -0.11
C PHE A 350 -9.46 2.35 -1.14
N ILE A 351 -10.73 2.33 -0.73
CA ILE A 351 -11.88 2.41 -1.65
C ILE A 351 -11.80 3.71 -2.46
N GLY A 352 -11.29 4.78 -1.83
CA GLY A 352 -10.96 6.07 -2.44
C GLY A 352 -9.85 6.07 -3.49
N GLY A 353 -9.20 4.95 -3.76
CA GLY A 353 -8.11 4.82 -4.72
C GLY A 353 -6.74 5.26 -4.21
N ALA A 354 -6.53 5.29 -2.89
CA ALA A 354 -5.19 5.35 -2.32
C ALA A 354 -4.44 4.03 -2.54
N ALA A 355 -3.13 4.09 -2.80
CA ALA A 355 -2.32 2.89 -2.98
C ALA A 355 -1.74 2.38 -1.65
N VAL A 356 -1.78 1.06 -1.43
CA VAL A 356 -1.14 0.40 -0.28
C VAL A 356 0.37 0.70 -0.22
N THR A 357 1.01 0.86 -1.38
CA THR A 357 2.43 1.18 -1.54
C THR A 357 2.79 2.66 -1.32
N GLY A 358 1.79 3.53 -1.12
CA GLY A 358 1.98 4.98 -1.10
C GLY A 358 2.09 5.62 -2.49
N GLY A 359 2.37 6.93 -2.51
CA GLY A 359 2.58 7.74 -3.72
C GLY A 359 1.33 8.07 -4.54
N VAL A 360 0.21 7.39 -4.31
CA VAL A 360 -1.06 7.58 -5.03
C VAL A 360 -2.23 7.65 -4.05
N GLY A 361 -3.13 8.60 -4.28
CA GLY A 361 -4.35 8.85 -3.51
C GLY A 361 -4.84 10.27 -3.75
N THR A 362 -6.07 10.61 -3.35
CA THR A 362 -6.51 12.02 -3.30
C THR A 362 -7.53 12.23 -2.19
N VAL A 363 -7.57 13.44 -1.63
CA VAL A 363 -8.61 13.83 -0.65
C VAL A 363 -10.02 13.61 -1.20
N VAL A 364 -10.29 14.00 -2.45
CA VAL A 364 -11.60 13.80 -3.09
C VAL A 364 -11.93 12.31 -3.25
N GLY A 365 -10.95 11.48 -3.59
CA GLY A 365 -11.12 10.02 -3.66
C GLY A 365 -11.49 9.42 -2.30
N ALA A 366 -10.73 9.76 -1.24
CA ALA A 366 -11.02 9.31 0.13
C ALA A 366 -12.40 9.75 0.63
N MET A 367 -12.84 10.96 0.24
CA MET A 367 -14.21 11.43 0.51
C MET A 367 -15.29 10.58 -0.19
N VAL A 368 -15.07 10.20 -1.45
CA VAL A 368 -16.00 9.32 -2.18
C VAL A 368 -16.00 7.90 -1.60
N GLY A 369 -14.84 7.35 -1.26
CA GLY A 369 -14.74 6.05 -0.60
C GLY A 369 -15.39 6.03 0.79
N GLY A 370 -15.21 7.10 1.58
CA GLY A 370 -15.90 7.27 2.85
C GLY A 370 -17.42 7.45 2.71
N LEU A 371 -17.89 8.12 1.64
CA LEU A 371 -19.32 8.19 1.32
C LEU A 371 -19.89 6.84 0.90
N ILE A 372 -19.13 6.01 0.18
CA ILE A 372 -19.52 4.61 -0.11
C ILE A 372 -19.72 3.85 1.20
N MET A 373 -18.76 3.91 2.13
CA MET A 373 -18.87 3.27 3.45
C MET A 373 -20.04 3.83 4.28
N ALA A 374 -20.28 5.14 4.22
CA ALA A 374 -21.37 5.81 4.93
C ALA A 374 -22.76 5.36 4.42
N VAL A 375 -22.97 5.40 3.11
CA VAL A 375 -24.22 4.95 2.46
C VAL A 375 -24.43 3.45 2.68
N MET A 376 -23.38 2.64 2.60
CA MET A 376 -23.44 1.20 2.84
C MET A 376 -23.87 0.88 4.27
N SER A 377 -23.17 1.46 5.26
CA SER A 377 -23.39 1.16 6.68
C SER A 377 -24.73 1.72 7.15
N ASN A 378 -25.15 2.90 6.68
CA ASN A 378 -26.49 3.43 6.95
C ASN A 378 -27.60 2.63 6.25
N GLY A 379 -27.41 2.24 4.98
CA GLY A 379 -28.38 1.46 4.22
C GLY A 379 -28.66 0.10 4.87
N MET A 380 -27.61 -0.61 5.27
CA MET A 380 -27.74 -1.84 6.05
C MET A 380 -28.43 -1.61 7.41
N GLN A 381 -28.11 -0.52 8.11
CA GLN A 381 -28.77 -0.15 9.37
C GLN A 381 -30.28 0.11 9.19
N LEU A 382 -30.69 0.77 8.11
CA LEU A 382 -32.11 0.99 7.78
C LEU A 382 -32.86 -0.31 7.45
N MET A 383 -32.18 -1.28 6.85
CA MET A 383 -32.71 -2.62 6.59
C MET A 383 -32.73 -3.52 7.85
N GLY A 384 -32.34 -3.02 9.02
CA GLY A 384 -32.31 -3.79 10.27
C GLY A 384 -31.20 -4.86 10.31
N VAL A 385 -30.17 -4.75 9.46
CA VAL A 385 -29.05 -5.70 9.42
C VAL A 385 -28.21 -5.57 10.70
N ASP A 386 -28.00 -6.70 11.38
CA ASP A 386 -27.18 -6.77 12.60
C ASP A 386 -25.73 -6.29 12.38
N GLN A 387 -25.14 -5.70 13.42
CA GLN A 387 -23.81 -5.09 13.37
C GLN A 387 -22.68 -6.10 13.14
N SER A 388 -22.83 -7.38 13.51
CA SER A 388 -21.89 -8.43 13.14
C SER A 388 -21.88 -8.64 11.62
N LEU A 389 -23.06 -8.80 11.01
CA LEU A 389 -23.17 -8.95 9.56
C LEU A 389 -22.74 -7.69 8.79
N GLN A 390 -23.02 -6.49 9.32
CA GLN A 390 -22.46 -5.25 8.77
C GLN A 390 -20.92 -5.27 8.78
N SER A 391 -20.30 -5.80 9.84
CA SER A 391 -18.84 -5.89 9.96
C SER A 391 -18.25 -6.90 8.96
N VAL A 392 -18.91 -8.04 8.73
CA VAL A 392 -18.55 -9.00 7.67
C VAL A 392 -18.60 -8.33 6.28
N VAL A 393 -19.69 -7.63 5.97
CA VAL A 393 -19.84 -6.93 4.68
C VAL A 393 -18.78 -5.84 4.49
N LYS A 394 -18.54 -5.01 5.51
CA LYS A 394 -17.47 -3.99 5.49
C LYS A 394 -16.09 -4.60 5.23
N GLY A 395 -15.76 -5.71 5.91
CA GLY A 395 -14.50 -6.43 5.73
C GLY A 395 -14.32 -6.99 4.32
N LEU A 396 -15.36 -7.64 3.78
CA LEU A 396 -15.34 -8.15 2.40
C LEU A 396 -15.19 -7.04 1.37
N VAL A 397 -15.88 -5.91 1.54
CA VAL A 397 -15.79 -4.74 0.64
C VAL A 397 -14.39 -4.14 0.64
N LEU A 398 -13.78 -3.98 1.81
CA LEU A 398 -12.39 -3.52 1.93
C LEU A 398 -11.43 -4.50 1.24
N LEU A 399 -11.58 -5.80 1.48
CA LEU A 399 -10.74 -6.83 0.86
C LEU A 399 -10.86 -6.83 -0.67
N ILE A 400 -12.08 -6.73 -1.21
CA ILE A 400 -12.33 -6.66 -2.66
C ILE A 400 -11.72 -5.38 -3.26
N ALA A 401 -11.85 -4.23 -2.59
CA ALA A 401 -11.27 -2.97 -3.06
C ALA A 401 -9.74 -3.04 -3.16
N VAL A 402 -9.08 -3.57 -2.12
CA VAL A 402 -7.61 -3.74 -2.10
C VAL A 402 -7.16 -4.81 -3.10
N ALA A 403 -7.84 -5.95 -3.18
CA ALA A 403 -7.52 -7.01 -4.14
C ALA A 403 -7.64 -6.52 -5.60
N PHE A 404 -8.64 -5.70 -5.91
CA PHE A 404 -8.83 -5.11 -7.23
C PHE A 404 -7.73 -4.11 -7.61
N ASP A 405 -7.26 -3.28 -6.66
CA ASP A 405 -6.10 -2.39 -6.86
C ASP A 405 -4.82 -3.18 -7.17
N VAL A 406 -4.51 -4.20 -6.35
CA VAL A 406 -3.34 -5.09 -6.54
C VAL A 406 -3.41 -5.82 -7.89
N TRP A 407 -4.57 -6.37 -8.26
CA TRP A 407 -4.76 -7.11 -9.50
C TRP A 407 -4.63 -6.23 -10.76
N ASN A 408 -5.19 -5.03 -10.73
CA ASN A 408 -5.06 -4.07 -11.84
C ASN A 408 -3.61 -3.61 -12.04
N LYS A 409 -2.84 -3.42 -10.96
CA LYS A 409 -1.42 -3.08 -11.03
C LYS A 409 -0.58 -4.18 -11.68
N ARG A 410 -0.77 -5.44 -11.26
CA ARG A 410 -0.11 -6.61 -11.89
C ARG A 410 -0.38 -6.68 -13.40
N ARG A 411 -1.64 -6.44 -13.82
CA ARG A 411 -2.02 -6.44 -15.26
C ARG A 411 -1.46 -5.26 -16.05
N ALA A 412 -1.32 -4.08 -15.43
CA ALA A 412 -0.70 -2.92 -16.06
C ALA A 412 0.80 -3.14 -16.35
N GLY A 413 1.51 -3.91 -15.51
CA GLY A 413 2.88 -4.34 -15.78
C GLY A 413 3.00 -5.34 -16.94
N ALA A 414 2.03 -6.24 -17.07
CA ALA A 414 2.01 -7.28 -18.11
C ALA A 414 1.70 -6.79 -19.54
N THR A 415 1.29 -5.52 -19.74
CA THR A 415 0.91 -4.96 -21.05
C THR A 415 1.91 -3.95 -21.62
N ARG A 416 3.16 -4.39 -21.81
CA ARG A 416 4.04 -3.82 -22.85
C ARG A 416 3.96 -4.68 -24.13
N PRO A 417 3.78 -4.09 -25.32
CA PRO A 417 3.69 -4.85 -26.56
C PRO A 417 5.07 -5.43 -26.89
N THR A 418 5.26 -6.72 -26.60
CA THR A 418 6.39 -7.48 -27.12
C THR A 418 6.30 -7.51 -28.65
N GLY A 419 7.40 -7.16 -29.31
CA GLY A 419 7.46 -7.07 -30.77
C GLY A 419 7.07 -8.40 -31.43
N ARG A 420 6.42 -8.30 -32.59
CA ARG A 420 6.03 -9.42 -33.47
C ARG A 420 7.10 -10.53 -33.47
N ARG A 421 6.83 -11.66 -32.82
CA ARG A 421 7.53 -12.93 -33.10
C ARG A 421 6.82 -13.65 -34.23
N HIS A 422 7.61 -14.10 -35.21
CA HIS A 422 7.14 -14.95 -36.29
C HIS A 422 6.56 -16.26 -35.74
N ARG A 423 5.47 -16.74 -36.35
CA ARG A 423 4.97 -18.10 -36.13
C ARG A 423 5.95 -19.10 -36.77
N GLY A 424 6.63 -19.88 -35.95
CA GLY A 424 7.24 -21.15 -36.33
C GLY A 424 6.57 -22.26 -35.54
N ALA A 425 6.01 -23.27 -36.23
CA ALA A 425 5.31 -24.37 -35.58
C ALA A 425 6.31 -25.41 -35.05
N GLY A 426 6.12 -25.85 -33.81
CA GLY A 426 6.86 -26.95 -33.21
C GLY A 426 6.00 -27.58 -32.12
N ARG A 427 5.63 -28.85 -32.29
CA ARG A 427 4.91 -29.62 -31.27
C ARG A 427 5.76 -29.69 -30.00
N ARG A 428 5.14 -29.48 -28.84
CA ARG A 428 5.65 -30.00 -27.56
C ARG A 428 4.63 -30.98 -27.02
N GLU A 429 5.07 -32.20 -26.83
CA GLU A 429 4.31 -33.25 -26.16
C GLU A 429 4.21 -32.93 -24.67
N VAL A 430 3.08 -33.29 -24.08
CA VAL A 430 2.85 -33.15 -22.65
C VAL A 430 3.39 -34.40 -21.98
N LEU A 431 4.53 -34.27 -21.30
CA LEU A 431 4.97 -35.31 -20.37
C LEU A 431 4.17 -35.15 -19.07
N THR A 432 3.42 -36.20 -18.77
CA THR A 432 2.57 -36.36 -17.59
C THR A 432 3.40 -36.37 -16.32
N ALA A 433 2.90 -35.73 -15.27
CA ALA A 433 3.42 -35.93 -13.92
C ALA A 433 3.20 -37.40 -13.51
N THR A 434 4.27 -38.07 -13.12
CA THR A 434 4.22 -39.34 -12.39
C THR A 434 4.28 -39.05 -10.90
N GLU A 435 3.44 -39.75 -10.15
CA GLU A 435 3.48 -39.78 -8.69
C GLU A 435 4.81 -40.39 -8.22
N GLU A 436 5.45 -39.81 -7.22
CA GLU A 436 6.47 -40.48 -6.41
C GLU A 436 6.05 -40.45 -4.95
N GLU A 437 5.97 -41.65 -4.36
CA GLU A 437 5.66 -41.89 -2.95
C GLU A 437 6.83 -41.47 -2.02
N PRO A 438 6.55 -41.19 -0.73
CA PRO A 438 7.58 -40.71 0.20
C PRO A 438 8.61 -41.79 0.57
N MET A 439 9.90 -41.52 0.32
CA MET A 439 10.99 -42.42 0.72
C MET A 439 11.26 -42.46 2.23
N THR A 440 11.45 -43.68 2.74
CA THR A 440 11.86 -44.05 4.11
C THR A 440 13.00 -45.08 4.02
N VAL A 441 13.93 -45.26 4.97
CA VAL A 441 14.24 -44.55 6.23
C VAL A 441 15.71 -44.87 6.59
N THR A 442 16.47 -43.96 7.23
CA THR A 442 17.58 -44.41 8.09
C THR A 442 17.91 -43.48 9.27
N HIS A 443 17.92 -44.09 10.47
CA HIS A 443 18.48 -43.61 11.75
C HIS A 443 18.00 -42.26 12.32
N GLY A 444 16.82 -42.29 12.93
CA GLY A 444 16.37 -41.35 13.97
C GLY A 444 14.90 -41.58 14.31
N GLN A 445 14.50 -41.45 15.57
CA GLN A 445 13.08 -41.27 15.89
C GLN A 445 12.57 -40.00 15.17
N PRO A 446 11.33 -39.97 14.67
CA PRO A 446 10.70 -38.76 14.15
C PRO A 446 10.92 -37.57 15.09
N LEU A 447 11.18 -36.37 14.55
CA LEU A 447 11.52 -35.23 15.40
C LEU A 447 10.37 -34.87 16.37
N THR A 448 9.13 -35.06 15.94
CA THR A 448 7.92 -34.97 16.76
C THR A 448 7.93 -35.95 17.94
N GLU A 449 8.42 -37.17 17.73
CA GLU A 449 8.57 -38.20 18.78
C GLU A 449 9.70 -37.80 19.75
N GLN A 450 10.86 -37.36 19.24
CA GLN A 450 11.96 -36.88 20.09
C GLN A 450 11.57 -35.66 20.96
N ILE A 451 10.74 -34.75 20.44
CA ILE A 451 10.22 -33.61 21.19
C ILE A 451 9.15 -34.04 22.18
N THR A 452 8.31 -35.03 21.82
CA THR A 452 7.36 -35.65 22.77
C THR A 452 8.09 -36.31 23.93
N ASP A 453 9.15 -37.08 23.67
CA ASP A 453 9.98 -37.73 24.69
C ASP A 453 10.63 -36.71 25.64
N ILE A 454 11.10 -35.57 25.11
CA ILE A 454 11.63 -34.47 25.94
C ILE A 454 10.53 -33.88 26.83
N LEU A 455 9.36 -33.58 26.25
CA LEU A 455 8.22 -33.02 26.98
C LEU A 455 7.67 -33.97 28.06
N VAL A 456 7.68 -35.28 27.81
CA VAL A 456 7.28 -36.29 28.81
C VAL A 456 8.33 -36.40 29.91
N ALA A 457 9.62 -36.47 29.57
CA ALA A 457 10.69 -36.73 30.53
C ALA A 457 11.10 -35.51 31.38
N HIS A 458 10.95 -34.28 30.86
CA HIS A 458 11.42 -33.05 31.52
C HIS A 458 10.25 -32.10 31.86
N CYS A 459 9.22 -32.05 31.01
CA CYS A 459 8.13 -31.07 31.14
C CYS A 459 6.83 -31.64 31.74
N GLY A 460 6.78 -32.94 32.06
CA GLY A 460 5.63 -33.58 32.72
C GLY A 460 4.39 -33.79 31.83
N LEU A 461 4.56 -33.84 30.50
CA LEU A 461 3.47 -34.05 29.54
C LEU A 461 2.80 -35.42 29.69
N ASP A 462 1.46 -35.47 29.68
CA ASP A 462 0.71 -36.71 29.48
C ASP A 462 0.76 -37.14 28.00
N ALA A 463 1.54 -38.19 27.73
CA ALA A 463 1.70 -38.77 26.40
C ALA A 463 0.37 -39.26 25.79
N ASP A 464 -0.56 -39.80 26.60
CA ASP A 464 -1.85 -40.26 26.12
C ASP A 464 -2.76 -39.08 25.74
N ALA A 465 -2.67 -37.96 26.45
CA ALA A 465 -3.38 -36.72 26.08
C ALA A 465 -2.81 -36.13 24.78
N ALA A 466 -1.49 -36.04 24.66
CA ALA A 466 -0.83 -35.56 23.45
C ALA A 466 -1.16 -36.41 22.21
N ALA A 467 -1.16 -37.75 22.35
CA ALA A 467 -1.53 -38.67 21.28
C ALA A 467 -3.00 -38.54 20.82
N ARG A 468 -3.91 -38.20 21.76
CA ARG A 468 -5.34 -37.97 21.45
C ARG A 468 -5.59 -36.61 20.76
N ALA A 469 -4.71 -35.64 20.93
CA ALA A 469 -4.88 -34.28 20.41
C ALA A 469 -3.58 -33.68 19.81
N PRO A 470 -3.00 -34.27 18.75
CA PRO A 470 -1.68 -33.89 18.22
C PRO A 470 -1.60 -32.47 17.61
N ALA A 471 -2.75 -31.83 17.38
CA ALA A 471 -2.85 -30.45 16.91
C ALA A 471 -3.07 -29.42 18.04
N ALA A 472 -3.29 -29.88 19.28
CA ALA A 472 -3.42 -28.99 20.43
C ALA A 472 -2.10 -28.25 20.71
N SER A 473 -2.23 -27.03 21.23
CA SER A 473 -1.10 -26.23 21.70
C SER A 473 -0.50 -26.79 23.00
N LEU A 474 0.76 -26.45 23.29
CA LEU A 474 1.42 -26.83 24.53
C LEU A 474 0.68 -26.28 25.77
N GLU A 475 0.09 -25.09 25.69
CA GLU A 475 -0.81 -24.52 26.71
C GLU A 475 -2.07 -25.38 26.92
N GLU A 476 -2.73 -25.84 25.85
CA GLU A 476 -3.90 -26.74 25.93
C GLU A 476 -3.55 -28.14 26.45
N LEU A 477 -2.31 -28.58 26.25
CA LEU A 477 -1.75 -29.81 26.82
C LEU A 477 -1.24 -29.63 28.27
N GLY A 478 -1.47 -28.47 28.88
CA GLY A 478 -1.19 -28.19 30.29
C GLY A 478 0.25 -27.80 30.62
N MET A 479 1.07 -27.42 29.63
CA MET A 479 2.44 -26.97 29.86
C MET A 479 2.47 -25.56 30.43
N ASP A 480 3.10 -25.40 31.59
CA ASP A 480 3.28 -24.12 32.25
C ASP A 480 4.51 -23.34 31.75
N SER A 481 4.71 -22.13 32.27
CA SER A 481 5.83 -21.28 31.89
C SER A 481 7.20 -21.85 32.25
N LEU A 482 7.29 -22.80 33.19
CA LEU A 482 8.53 -23.45 33.59
C LEU A 482 8.87 -24.58 32.62
N ALA A 483 7.89 -25.44 32.31
CA ALA A 483 7.95 -26.48 31.30
C ALA A 483 8.36 -25.94 29.93
N LEU A 484 7.78 -24.81 29.49
CA LEU A 484 8.14 -24.14 28.23
C LEU A 484 9.57 -23.57 28.23
N LEU A 485 10.07 -23.16 29.41
CA LEU A 485 11.45 -22.70 29.55
C LEU A 485 12.45 -23.85 29.48
N GLU A 486 12.14 -25.00 30.09
CA GLU A 486 12.97 -26.21 29.98
C GLU A 486 12.98 -26.78 28.56
N LEU A 487 11.83 -26.87 27.89
CA LEU A 487 11.77 -27.24 26.47
C LEU A 487 12.68 -26.35 25.63
N SER A 488 12.62 -25.04 25.85
CA SER A 488 13.44 -24.06 25.13
C SER A 488 14.93 -24.23 25.43
N ALA A 489 15.31 -24.55 26.67
CA ALA A 489 16.69 -24.81 27.06
C ALA A 489 17.23 -26.12 26.45
N VAL A 490 16.48 -27.22 26.52
CA VAL A 490 16.89 -28.52 25.97
C VAL A 490 16.98 -28.45 24.43
N VAL A 491 16.05 -27.74 23.76
CA VAL A 491 16.09 -27.58 22.30
C VAL A 491 17.23 -26.65 21.86
N ALA A 492 17.53 -25.60 22.63
CA ALA A 492 18.68 -24.75 22.39
C ALA A 492 20.01 -25.48 22.59
N ASP A 493 20.13 -26.34 23.61
CA ASP A 493 21.34 -27.15 23.84
C ASP A 493 21.51 -28.21 22.73
N ARG A 494 20.51 -29.08 22.55
CA ARG A 494 20.56 -30.27 21.69
C ARG A 494 20.55 -29.97 20.20
N TRP A 495 19.90 -28.90 19.76
CA TRP A 495 19.76 -28.56 18.34
C TRP A 495 20.19 -27.13 17.98
N GLN A 496 20.66 -26.32 18.93
CA GLN A 496 21.06 -24.91 18.70
C GLN A 496 19.92 -24.03 18.14
N VAL A 497 18.66 -24.42 18.41
CA VAL A 497 17.46 -23.69 17.98
C VAL A 497 16.84 -22.96 19.16
N GLN A 498 16.71 -21.63 19.06
CA GLN A 498 15.89 -20.87 20.00
C GLN A 498 14.41 -20.90 19.58
N ILE A 499 13.57 -21.43 20.47
CA ILE A 499 12.10 -21.40 20.32
C ILE A 499 11.58 -20.02 20.79
N PRO A 500 10.65 -19.36 20.09
CA PRO A 500 10.13 -18.05 20.50
C PRO A 500 9.41 -18.07 21.86
N GLU A 501 9.42 -16.96 22.61
CA GLU A 501 8.76 -16.84 23.93
C GLU A 501 7.25 -17.16 23.92
N GLN A 502 6.60 -17.16 22.75
CA GLN A 502 5.19 -17.54 22.57
C GLN A 502 4.99 -19.04 22.29
N SER A 503 5.97 -19.89 22.66
CA SER A 503 5.99 -21.35 22.43
C SER A 503 4.74 -22.08 22.89
N GLY A 504 4.09 -21.60 23.95
CA GLY A 504 2.88 -22.22 24.50
C GLY A 504 1.73 -22.38 23.51
N ARG A 505 1.67 -21.54 22.46
CA ARG A 505 0.67 -21.59 21.39
C ARG A 505 1.02 -22.54 20.24
N LEU A 506 2.23 -23.11 20.23
CA LEU A 506 2.65 -24.08 19.21
C LEU A 506 2.18 -25.48 19.60
N SER A 507 1.87 -26.32 18.62
CA SER A 507 1.68 -27.75 18.82
C SER A 507 3.02 -28.49 18.72
N ILE A 508 3.08 -29.73 19.22
CA ILE A 508 4.31 -30.55 19.17
C ILE A 508 4.83 -30.71 17.71
N PRO A 509 3.99 -30.97 16.68
CA PRO A 509 4.43 -30.96 15.28
C PRO A 509 4.96 -29.60 14.80
N ALA A 510 4.43 -28.47 15.29
CA ALA A 510 4.91 -27.15 14.91
C ALA A 510 6.29 -26.82 15.51
N VAL A 511 6.57 -27.30 16.73
CA VAL A 511 7.93 -27.24 17.32
C VAL A 511 8.88 -28.16 16.54
N ALA A 512 8.44 -29.35 16.13
CA ALA A 512 9.22 -30.27 15.30
C ALA A 512 9.57 -29.65 13.93
N ASP A 513 8.61 -29.02 13.27
CA ASP A 513 8.79 -28.29 12.01
C ASP A 513 9.69 -27.05 12.16
N LEU A 514 9.63 -26.36 13.31
CA LEU A 514 10.56 -25.27 13.64
C LEU A 514 12.02 -25.75 13.74
N VAL A 515 12.26 -26.87 14.45
CA VAL A 515 13.60 -27.44 14.60
C VAL A 515 14.09 -28.05 13.29
N ALA A 516 13.24 -28.79 12.56
CA ALA A 516 13.58 -29.38 11.26
C ALA A 516 14.02 -28.32 10.22
N ARG A 517 13.32 -27.18 10.14
CA ARG A 517 13.71 -26.03 9.28
C ARG A 517 15.03 -25.37 9.66
N ARG A 518 15.55 -25.63 10.87
CA ARG A 518 16.80 -25.06 11.40
C ARG A 518 17.97 -26.05 11.37
N THR A 519 17.70 -27.35 11.29
CA THR A 519 18.70 -28.42 11.26
C THR A 519 18.85 -29.08 9.89
N GLY A 520 18.17 -28.58 8.85
CA GLY A 520 18.37 -29.01 7.47
C GLY A 520 19.77 -28.66 6.93
N PRO A 521 20.24 -29.34 5.86
CA PRO A 521 21.51 -29.00 5.23
C PRO A 521 21.45 -27.59 4.63
N PRO A 522 22.57 -26.83 4.64
CA PRO A 522 22.63 -25.49 4.04
C PRO A 522 22.30 -25.54 2.54
N GLY A 523 21.76 -24.43 2.02
CA GLY A 523 21.37 -24.29 0.62
C GLY A 523 22.56 -24.46 -0.32
N HIS A 524 22.42 -25.36 -1.29
CA HIS A 524 23.46 -25.69 -2.27
C HIS A 524 22.87 -25.76 -3.68
N THR A 525 23.53 -25.14 -4.65
CA THR A 525 23.15 -25.22 -6.07
C THR A 525 24.37 -25.45 -6.95
N GLU A 526 24.25 -26.33 -7.94
CA GLU A 526 25.24 -26.50 -9.01
C GLU A 526 24.51 -26.48 -10.37
N ASN A 527 24.86 -25.53 -11.23
CA ASN A 527 24.31 -25.42 -12.59
C ASN A 527 25.46 -25.24 -13.59
N SER A 528 25.44 -25.97 -14.70
CA SER A 528 26.46 -25.85 -15.75
C SER A 528 25.86 -25.66 -17.14
N ILE A 529 26.63 -25.02 -18.03
CA ILE A 529 26.29 -24.86 -19.45
C ILE A 529 27.55 -24.93 -20.29
N VAL A 530 27.44 -25.48 -21.51
CA VAL A 530 28.52 -25.44 -22.52
C VAL A 530 28.28 -24.26 -23.45
N ILE A 531 29.30 -23.44 -23.66
CA ILE A 531 29.30 -22.26 -24.53
C ILE A 531 30.23 -22.53 -25.70
N ALA A 532 29.73 -22.43 -26.94
CA ALA A 532 30.45 -22.69 -28.18
C ALA A 532 31.39 -21.52 -28.55
N ALA A 533 32.31 -21.21 -27.64
CA ALA A 533 33.34 -20.20 -27.78
C ALA A 533 34.63 -20.64 -27.05
N PRO A 534 35.81 -20.18 -27.48
CA PRO A 534 37.09 -20.50 -26.84
C PRO A 534 37.14 -20.03 -25.38
N LEU A 535 37.82 -20.79 -24.51
CA LEU A 535 37.86 -20.52 -23.07
C LEU A 535 38.35 -19.11 -22.74
N GLN A 536 39.35 -18.60 -23.46
CA GLN A 536 39.86 -17.24 -23.27
C GLN A 536 38.75 -16.19 -23.45
N LEU A 537 37.95 -16.29 -24.51
CA LEU A 537 36.86 -15.34 -24.78
C LEU A 537 35.75 -15.44 -23.73
N VAL A 538 35.42 -16.66 -23.31
CA VAL A 538 34.43 -16.91 -22.24
C VAL A 538 34.93 -16.35 -20.91
N TRP A 539 36.20 -16.55 -20.59
CA TRP A 539 36.86 -16.04 -19.39
C TRP A 539 36.86 -14.51 -19.35
N ASP A 540 37.30 -13.86 -20.43
CA ASP A 540 37.44 -12.40 -20.50
C ASP A 540 36.07 -11.70 -20.40
N ILE A 541 35.06 -12.17 -21.14
CA ILE A 541 33.71 -11.58 -21.10
C ILE A 541 33.05 -11.79 -19.73
N THR A 542 33.18 -12.97 -19.13
CA THR A 542 32.50 -13.27 -17.85
C THR A 542 33.20 -12.66 -16.63
N ASN A 543 34.50 -12.36 -16.72
CA ASN A 543 35.26 -11.69 -15.65
C ASN A 543 35.37 -10.16 -15.81
N ASP A 544 34.91 -9.56 -16.92
CA ASP A 544 34.73 -8.10 -16.98
C ASP A 544 33.50 -7.64 -16.18
N VAL A 545 33.68 -7.59 -14.86
CA VAL A 545 32.66 -7.15 -13.89
C VAL A 545 32.09 -5.77 -14.22
N ALA A 546 32.86 -4.87 -14.86
CA ALA A 546 32.38 -3.54 -15.19
C ALA A 546 31.28 -3.55 -16.27
N ARG A 547 31.23 -4.59 -17.11
CA ARG A 547 30.24 -4.76 -18.20
C ARG A 547 29.14 -5.76 -17.87
N TRP A 548 29.01 -6.16 -16.61
CA TRP A 548 27.98 -7.13 -16.21
C TRP A 548 26.53 -6.64 -16.43
N THR A 549 26.28 -5.34 -16.53
CA THR A 549 24.97 -4.79 -16.96
C THR A 549 24.65 -5.06 -18.44
N GLU A 550 25.67 -5.29 -19.29
CA GLU A 550 25.50 -5.71 -20.68
C GLU A 550 25.36 -7.23 -20.79
N LEU A 551 25.98 -7.98 -19.87
CA LEU A 551 26.03 -9.45 -19.88
C LEU A 551 24.82 -10.10 -19.19
N PHE A 552 24.48 -9.69 -17.98
CA PHE A 552 23.33 -10.17 -17.20
C PHE A 552 22.07 -9.37 -17.53
N THR A 553 20.88 -9.96 -17.32
CA THR A 553 19.60 -9.22 -17.43
C THR A 553 19.02 -8.78 -16.10
N GLU A 554 19.66 -9.16 -14.99
CA GLU A 554 19.21 -8.84 -13.63
C GLU A 554 19.88 -7.60 -13.03
N TYR A 555 21.07 -7.19 -13.49
CA TYR A 555 21.84 -6.08 -12.92
C TYR A 555 21.62 -4.76 -13.68
N ALA A 556 21.10 -3.76 -12.97
CA ALA A 556 20.90 -2.41 -13.49
C ALA A 556 22.17 -1.54 -13.40
N VAL A 557 22.96 -1.73 -12.33
CA VAL A 557 24.20 -0.99 -12.07
C VAL A 557 25.22 -1.94 -11.47
N VAL A 558 26.47 -1.82 -11.93
CA VAL A 558 27.64 -2.42 -11.28
C VAL A 558 28.68 -1.33 -11.05
N GLU A 559 29.09 -1.15 -9.80
CA GLU A 559 30.05 -0.14 -9.37
C GLU A 559 31.29 -0.84 -8.80
N ILE A 560 32.46 -0.60 -9.39
CA ILE A 560 33.73 -1.13 -8.88
C ILE A 560 34.21 -0.24 -7.74
N LEU A 561 34.24 -0.78 -6.52
CA LEU A 561 34.67 -0.04 -5.32
C LEU A 561 36.18 -0.13 -5.12
N HIS A 562 36.78 -1.28 -5.42
CA HIS A 562 38.21 -1.52 -5.29
C HIS A 562 38.68 -2.65 -6.23
N ARG A 563 39.92 -2.59 -6.69
CA ARG A 563 40.62 -3.70 -7.35
C ARG A 563 42.03 -3.83 -6.77
N GLU A 564 42.39 -5.05 -6.38
CA GLU A 564 43.70 -5.41 -5.86
C GLU A 564 44.12 -6.75 -6.50
N GLY A 565 45.06 -6.68 -7.44
CA GLY A 565 45.39 -7.83 -8.31
C GLY A 565 44.15 -8.37 -9.02
N ASP A 566 43.97 -9.69 -8.96
CA ASP A 566 42.79 -10.39 -9.51
C ASP A 566 41.56 -10.38 -8.59
N THR A 567 41.62 -9.65 -7.46
CA THR A 567 40.49 -9.45 -6.55
C THR A 567 39.77 -8.13 -6.84
N VAL A 568 38.46 -8.22 -7.02
CA VAL A 568 37.57 -7.09 -7.31
C VAL A 568 36.49 -7.03 -6.23
N ARG A 569 36.36 -5.87 -5.57
CA ARG A 569 35.24 -5.55 -4.67
C ARG A 569 34.30 -4.58 -5.37
N PHE A 570 33.02 -4.92 -5.44
CA PHE A 570 32.04 -4.23 -6.27
C PHE A 570 30.66 -4.24 -5.62
N ARG A 571 29.88 -3.19 -5.89
CA ARG A 571 28.47 -3.09 -5.54
C ARG A 571 27.63 -3.50 -6.75
N LEU A 572 26.78 -4.51 -6.56
CA LEU A 572 25.72 -4.83 -7.51
C LEU A 572 24.44 -4.08 -7.13
N THR A 573 23.66 -3.68 -8.13
CA THR A 573 22.28 -3.22 -7.95
C THR A 573 21.41 -3.89 -8.99
N MET A 574 20.41 -4.65 -8.54
CA MET A 574 19.44 -5.27 -9.44
C MET A 574 18.53 -4.23 -10.09
N HIS A 575 17.92 -4.58 -11.22
CA HIS A 575 16.72 -3.87 -11.65
C HIS A 575 15.66 -3.88 -10.53
N PRO A 576 14.88 -2.78 -10.36
CA PRO A 576 13.81 -2.76 -9.38
C PRO A 576 12.86 -3.94 -9.58
N ASP A 577 12.53 -4.64 -8.50
CA ASP A 577 11.56 -5.73 -8.53
C ASP A 577 10.13 -5.20 -8.79
N GLU A 578 9.14 -6.10 -8.81
CA GLU A 578 7.73 -5.73 -9.08
C GLU A 578 7.15 -4.71 -8.06
N ASN A 579 7.79 -4.55 -6.90
CA ASN A 579 7.42 -3.57 -5.87
C ASN A 579 8.24 -2.27 -5.97
N GLY A 580 9.14 -2.17 -6.96
CA GLY A 580 10.05 -1.04 -7.15
C GLY A 580 11.28 -1.07 -6.25
N VAL A 581 11.56 -2.18 -5.55
CA VAL A 581 12.73 -2.31 -4.68
C VAL A 581 13.94 -2.73 -5.51
N ALA A 582 14.93 -1.85 -5.62
CA ALA A 582 16.23 -2.16 -6.22
C ALA A 582 17.15 -2.72 -5.13
N TRP A 583 17.34 -4.05 -5.14
CA TRP A 583 18.24 -4.71 -4.21
C TRP A 583 19.69 -4.42 -4.57
N SER A 584 20.47 -3.92 -3.60
CA SER A 584 21.91 -3.65 -3.76
C SER A 584 22.71 -4.26 -2.62
N TRP A 585 23.89 -4.79 -2.94
CA TRP A 585 24.83 -5.36 -1.98
C TRP A 585 26.26 -5.27 -2.51
N VAL A 586 27.24 -5.25 -1.61
CA VAL A 586 28.66 -5.40 -1.92
C VAL A 586 29.06 -6.87 -1.91
N SER A 587 29.78 -7.27 -2.96
CA SER A 587 30.45 -8.56 -3.09
C SER A 587 31.94 -8.38 -3.34
N GLU A 588 32.70 -9.41 -3.03
CA GLU A 588 34.11 -9.53 -3.37
C GLU A 588 34.33 -10.81 -4.19
N ARG A 589 35.15 -10.72 -5.23
CA ARG A 589 35.41 -11.78 -6.21
C ARG A 589 36.89 -11.82 -6.54
N THR A 590 37.52 -12.97 -6.37
CA THR A 590 38.89 -13.25 -6.78
C THR A 590 38.86 -14.24 -7.93
N ALA A 591 39.31 -13.79 -9.10
CA ALA A 591 39.50 -14.66 -10.26
C ALA A 591 40.89 -15.29 -10.21
N ASP A 592 41.03 -16.54 -10.62
CA ASP A 592 42.31 -17.23 -10.76
C ASP A 592 42.43 -17.80 -12.19
N PRO A 593 43.11 -17.07 -13.08
CA PRO A 593 43.31 -17.51 -14.47
C PRO A 593 44.11 -18.81 -14.58
N ALA A 594 44.99 -19.11 -13.61
CA ALA A 594 45.86 -20.28 -13.65
C ALA A 594 45.08 -21.57 -13.33
N THR A 595 44.18 -21.54 -12.34
CA THR A 595 43.30 -22.68 -12.03
C THR A 595 41.99 -22.69 -12.82
N ARG A 596 41.70 -21.63 -13.58
CA ARG A 596 40.43 -21.42 -14.32
C ARG A 596 39.21 -21.46 -13.38
N GLN A 597 39.36 -20.86 -12.20
CA GLN A 597 38.33 -20.80 -11.17
C GLN A 597 38.11 -19.37 -10.70
N VAL A 598 36.92 -19.10 -10.20
CA VAL A 598 36.60 -17.80 -9.60
C VAL A 598 35.83 -18.01 -8.32
N ARG A 599 36.31 -17.41 -7.22
CA ARG A 599 35.66 -17.46 -5.91
C ARG A 599 35.10 -16.09 -5.58
N ALA A 600 33.85 -16.05 -5.14
CA ALA A 600 33.21 -14.83 -4.69
C ALA A 600 32.40 -15.06 -3.42
N HIS A 601 32.20 -14.01 -2.64
CA HIS A 601 31.30 -14.01 -1.50
C HIS A 601 30.60 -12.66 -1.35
N ARG A 602 29.42 -12.64 -0.73
CA ARG A 602 28.76 -11.39 -0.34
C ARG A 602 29.42 -10.84 0.92
N VAL A 603 29.84 -9.58 0.88
CA VAL A 603 30.31 -8.83 2.05
C VAL A 603 29.11 -8.24 2.79
N GLU A 604 28.17 -7.65 2.05
CA GLU A 604 26.84 -7.25 2.55
C GLU A 604 25.87 -8.44 2.35
N THR A 605 25.73 -9.32 3.35
CA THR A 605 25.02 -10.60 3.18
C THR A 605 23.49 -10.48 3.06
N GLY A 606 22.89 -9.37 3.49
CA GLY A 606 21.44 -9.13 3.35
C GLY A 606 20.62 -10.20 4.09
N PRO A 607 19.67 -10.91 3.42
CA PRO A 607 18.88 -11.98 4.05
C PRO A 607 19.66 -13.30 4.24
N PHE A 608 20.86 -13.43 3.67
CA PHE A 608 21.72 -14.59 3.87
C PHE A 608 22.56 -14.43 5.14
N GLU A 609 22.86 -15.54 5.83
CA GLU A 609 23.90 -15.59 6.84
C GLU A 609 25.27 -15.54 6.16
N TYR A 610 25.48 -16.42 5.19
CA TYR A 610 26.57 -16.36 4.22
C TYR A 610 26.08 -16.72 2.82
N MET A 611 26.80 -16.26 1.80
CA MET A 611 26.60 -16.61 0.40
C MET A 611 27.98 -16.67 -0.26
N ARG A 612 28.39 -17.87 -0.67
CA ARG A 612 29.63 -18.16 -1.39
C ARG A 612 29.28 -18.65 -2.79
N ILE A 613 30.05 -18.20 -3.78
CA ILE A 613 29.83 -18.49 -5.19
C ILE A 613 31.16 -18.94 -5.76
N HIS A 614 31.18 -20.11 -6.41
CA HIS A 614 32.37 -20.67 -7.04
C HIS A 614 32.07 -21.00 -8.50
N TRP A 615 32.81 -20.39 -9.43
CA TRP A 615 32.70 -20.68 -10.85
C TRP A 615 33.92 -21.49 -11.31
N ARG A 616 33.69 -22.49 -12.15
CA ARG A 616 34.71 -23.36 -12.76
C ARG A 616 34.55 -23.33 -14.28
N TYR A 617 35.66 -23.26 -15.01
CA TYR A 617 35.69 -23.23 -16.47
C TYR A 617 36.54 -24.39 -17.00
N THR A 618 35.94 -25.24 -17.82
CA THR A 618 36.58 -26.43 -18.40
C THR A 618 36.48 -26.39 -19.93
N GLU A 619 37.58 -26.69 -20.63
CA GLU A 619 37.56 -26.86 -22.09
C GLU A 619 36.98 -28.23 -22.44
N GLU A 620 36.05 -28.25 -23.40
CA GLU A 620 35.40 -29.44 -23.93
C GLU A 620 35.40 -29.39 -25.47
N PRO A 621 35.21 -30.52 -26.19
CA PRO A 621 35.26 -30.54 -27.65
C PRO A 621 34.26 -29.59 -28.33
N GLU A 622 33.14 -29.26 -27.66
CA GLU A 622 32.09 -28.38 -28.15
C GLU A 622 32.26 -26.90 -27.72
N GLY A 623 33.30 -26.57 -26.95
CA GLY A 623 33.59 -25.21 -26.48
C GLY A 623 34.04 -25.17 -25.01
N THR A 624 33.46 -24.29 -24.21
CA THR A 624 33.80 -24.12 -22.80
C THR A 624 32.61 -24.45 -21.91
N ARG A 625 32.75 -25.43 -21.00
CA ARG A 625 31.80 -25.63 -19.92
C ARG A 625 32.06 -24.61 -18.82
N MET A 626 31.03 -23.81 -18.49
CA MET A 626 31.02 -22.96 -17.31
C MET A 626 30.06 -23.56 -16.28
N THR A 627 30.58 -23.84 -15.09
CA THR A 627 29.80 -24.39 -13.96
C THR A 627 29.78 -23.37 -12.83
N TRP A 628 28.58 -23.04 -12.34
CA TRP A 628 28.36 -22.19 -11.17
C TRP A 628 27.88 -23.05 -10.00
N VAL A 629 28.63 -23.01 -8.91
CA VAL A 629 28.26 -23.55 -7.60
C VAL A 629 27.94 -22.39 -6.66
N GLN A 630 26.88 -22.50 -5.85
CA GLN A 630 26.57 -21.54 -4.80
C GLN A 630 26.22 -22.27 -3.50
N ASP A 631 26.90 -21.91 -2.41
CA ASP A 631 26.69 -22.42 -1.06
C ASP A 631 26.25 -21.27 -0.15
N PHE A 632 25.12 -21.43 0.54
CA PHE A 632 24.54 -20.38 1.36
C PHE A 632 23.74 -20.93 2.55
N ALA A 633 23.42 -20.04 3.48
CA ALA A 633 22.40 -20.26 4.50
C ALA A 633 21.54 -19.01 4.64
N MET A 634 20.23 -19.17 4.80
CA MET A 634 19.28 -18.07 5.03
C MET A 634 19.27 -17.66 6.51
N LYS A 635 19.16 -16.36 6.81
CA LYS A 635 19.03 -15.88 8.19
C LYS A 635 17.70 -16.33 8.80
N PRO A 636 17.63 -16.52 10.14
CA PRO A 636 16.39 -16.83 10.86
C PRO A 636 15.20 -15.87 10.66
N THR A 637 15.47 -14.64 10.18
CA THR A 637 14.46 -13.60 9.89
C THR A 637 14.17 -13.42 8.40
N ALA A 638 14.70 -14.29 7.54
CA ALA A 638 14.46 -14.24 6.11
C ALA A 638 13.02 -14.66 5.75
N PRO A 639 12.45 -14.11 4.66
CA PRO A 639 11.08 -14.43 4.23
C PRO A 639 10.94 -15.77 3.49
N VAL A 640 12.05 -16.48 3.27
CA VAL A 640 12.14 -17.78 2.57
C VAL A 640 13.26 -18.58 3.23
N ASP A 641 13.10 -19.90 3.32
CA ASP A 641 14.09 -20.85 3.84
C ASP A 641 15.14 -21.27 2.79
N ASP A 642 16.10 -22.10 3.19
CA ASP A 642 17.16 -22.57 2.30
C ASP A 642 16.64 -23.40 1.12
N ALA A 643 15.59 -24.21 1.32
CA ALA A 643 14.98 -25.02 0.26
C ALA A 643 14.30 -24.14 -0.79
N GLY A 644 13.40 -23.23 -0.38
CA GLY A 644 12.72 -22.32 -1.31
C GLY A 644 13.67 -21.34 -1.99
N MET A 645 14.79 -20.98 -1.36
CA MET A 645 15.84 -20.19 -2.00
C MET A 645 16.66 -21.02 -2.99
N THR A 646 16.95 -22.29 -2.69
CA THR A 646 17.66 -23.23 -3.59
C THR A 646 16.92 -23.38 -4.92
N ASP A 647 15.60 -23.61 -4.88
CA ASP A 647 14.77 -23.70 -6.09
C ASP A 647 14.79 -22.41 -6.91
N ARG A 648 14.66 -21.26 -6.23
CA ARG A 648 14.69 -19.94 -6.86
C ARG A 648 16.04 -19.65 -7.53
N ILE A 649 17.15 -19.99 -6.88
CA ILE A 649 18.50 -19.80 -7.43
C ILE A 649 18.73 -20.75 -8.62
N ASN A 650 18.30 -22.01 -8.54
CA ASN A 650 18.38 -22.95 -9.65
C ASN A 650 17.60 -22.46 -10.89
N ALA A 651 16.35 -22.04 -10.71
CA ALA A 651 15.51 -21.53 -11.80
C ALA A 651 16.14 -20.30 -12.49
N ASN A 652 16.59 -19.33 -11.70
CA ASN A 652 17.20 -18.09 -12.23
C ASN A 652 18.58 -18.33 -12.85
N SER A 653 19.42 -19.18 -12.25
CA SER A 653 20.77 -19.48 -12.77
C SER A 653 20.71 -20.08 -14.16
N ARG A 654 19.78 -21.03 -14.41
CA ARG A 654 19.59 -21.62 -15.75
C ARG A 654 19.22 -20.57 -16.81
N ILE A 655 18.38 -19.60 -16.44
CA ILE A 655 17.98 -18.50 -17.33
C ILE A 655 19.17 -17.58 -17.64
N GLN A 656 19.92 -17.14 -16.63
CA GLN A 656 21.07 -16.25 -16.84
C GLN A 656 22.20 -16.97 -17.61
N LEU A 657 22.51 -18.23 -17.29
CA LEU A 657 23.50 -19.04 -18.02
C LEU A 657 23.16 -19.16 -19.51
N GLN A 658 21.90 -19.40 -19.86
CA GLN A 658 21.45 -19.45 -21.26
C GLN A 658 21.62 -18.09 -21.98
N ILE A 659 21.26 -16.98 -21.33
CA ILE A 659 21.43 -15.63 -21.89
C ILE A 659 22.91 -15.29 -22.08
N ILE A 660 23.77 -15.68 -21.14
CA ILE A 660 25.22 -15.48 -21.20
C ILE A 660 25.82 -16.28 -22.36
N LYS A 661 25.43 -17.55 -22.52
CA LYS A 661 25.80 -18.39 -23.67
C LYS A 661 25.45 -17.71 -24.99
N GLU A 662 24.19 -17.32 -25.17
CA GLU A 662 23.70 -16.67 -26.40
C GLU A 662 24.47 -15.38 -26.73
N LYS A 663 24.78 -14.54 -25.73
CA LYS A 663 25.55 -13.31 -25.92
C LYS A 663 27.01 -13.57 -26.30
N ILE A 664 27.67 -14.53 -25.66
CA ILE A 664 29.08 -14.85 -25.93
C ILE A 664 29.24 -15.54 -27.29
N GLU A 665 28.35 -16.46 -27.65
CA GLU A 665 28.35 -17.11 -28.96
C GLU A 665 28.09 -16.11 -30.09
N LEU A 666 27.18 -15.15 -29.89
CA LEU A 666 26.94 -14.07 -30.83
C LEU A 666 28.15 -13.14 -30.96
N ALA A 667 28.84 -12.81 -29.86
CA ALA A 667 30.08 -12.03 -29.90
C ALA A 667 31.20 -12.76 -30.66
N TYR A 668 31.34 -14.08 -30.44
CA TYR A 668 32.31 -14.92 -31.14
C TYR A 668 32.02 -15.00 -32.66
N ALA A 669 30.76 -15.22 -33.04
CA ALA A 669 30.31 -15.22 -34.44
C ALA A 669 30.40 -13.84 -35.11
N GLY A 670 30.31 -12.75 -34.34
CA GLY A 670 30.50 -11.37 -34.83
C GLY A 670 31.97 -11.00 -35.06
N GLY A 671 32.90 -11.61 -34.32
CA GLY A 671 34.35 -11.38 -34.45
C GLY A 671 35.06 -12.27 -35.48
N THR A 672 34.34 -13.17 -36.16
CA THR A 672 34.87 -14.12 -37.16
C THR A 672 34.50 -13.75 -38.61
N ARG A 673 34.34 -12.45 -38.89
CA ARG A 673 34.12 -11.88 -40.23
C ARG A 673 35.19 -10.88 -40.63
#